data_AF-A0A835KDB3-F1
#
_entry.id   AF-A0A835KDB3-F1
#
_cell.length_a   1.000
_cell.length_b   1.000
_cell.length_c   1.000
_cell.angle_alpha   90.00
_cell.angle_beta   90.00
_cell.angle_gamma   90.00
#
_symmetry.space_group_name_H-M   'P 1'
#
loop_
_entity.id
_entity.type
_entity.pdbx_description
1 polymer ?
#
loop_
_entity_poly.entity_id
_entity_poly.type
_entity_poly.pdbx_seq_one_letter_code
_entity_poly.pdbx_strand_id
1 'polypeptide(L)'
;MEERLKYLSLVGAGALLGSVSTLFLLKLLPRSIIKECIKSVGEMNAGEGIVSEMSVRSVADVDKTSGMPDSDLLADEIVSEQLTSSMASRDFSFEGHTFSLLLLVMETGIMLLNIQFFGFEAQQKVTTSYVVVIGLGGVGSHAASMLLRSGVGRLLLVDFDQVSVSSLNRHAVATRADVGIPKAECLKKHFSTIFPECHIEAKVLLYDASTEEKILSGHPDFVLDCIDNIDTKVALLAACVRRGLRVLSATGAGARADPTRVRYRLRKDHGIEGGIPIVFSLEKPKAKLLPFKGPSGEEENPSDYQVVPGFRVRIIPVLGTIPAIFGQVMASYVVTQLTGLNVQPEPIVNLDLDHYRVLHQRLIEHEETLFGTAMQVQVDVEEVMYVTKELWHGRSARDQFAKDVGRGMWRSVNELMLVRWDKEKPASVSNLILLKFKEADEHELRTLEEIKELEPEFYQRVESVLKRAEFDFGLYFQKMMSVWLMAPGVKSGPAIQDKPGDNGRPTIHSGSVNSMESVPDLTKSMYVDFDGYPCVRLLNLTGEIGCSRFSPDQKFPGAEFAPYKTNNYEWNPIGSGVMWRAYSFPVFLLTEAGTQLVQEVAMNNEKKKNDYTEDVVEFDSVMQTTKSGTRDSESCLQEQTCLPLGGYRSWECPHFYMFIYVSYRVGLSPALMGSVWSSLPPLNNSSSNHSKPIILTVASMDSASFFRDKNLGAESPISGLIALLAAVDSLSRVNGLDDLGKQLVFSVFTGEAWGYLGSRRFLFELDLQSEAVSGLNSSLIETVIEIGSVGKGFSQGNSTFFAHTAAVSPAINETLNALKHARDSLEFKNITVSSASTSNPGIPPSSLMAFLKKFARVLNCFHSLPCAYVIDVPCWACSIFEVNPSTSGMVLEDFDTSFSDKFYHSHLDDMSNINSSAIVAAASLVARTLYILASDDKNLSSTVLDAINVNASLVKELMSCLLDCEPGLSCELVKSYIVPTNQCPNHYVGVILGEPSSNPNLGYVDDVSRFIWNFLADRTSSSMEDVRSDCSKECSSGVCIKAEAGGKGVCAISTTRYVPAYSTRLNYESGMWHVLPSNSSDPMGMVDPVWTESNWDTIRLQVYTVQNVAFDRLVLLAGIAITIMAYLAIVLTRAYIAKALKRD
;
A
#
# COMPACT_ATOMS: atom_id res chain seq x y z
N MET A 1 34.43 51.09 -41.02
CA MET A 1 33.12 50.77 -41.66
C MET A 1 33.18 49.44 -42.44
N GLU A 2 34.30 49.16 -43.10
CA GLU A 2 34.51 47.97 -43.94
C GLU A 2 34.50 46.63 -43.16
N GLU A 3 35.02 46.59 -41.93
CA GLU A 3 34.95 45.39 -41.07
C GLU A 3 33.56 45.07 -40.51
N ARG A 4 32.77 46.11 -40.19
CA ARG A 4 31.39 45.93 -39.71
C ARG A 4 30.47 45.37 -40.80
N LEU A 5 30.76 45.67 -42.07
CA LEU A 5 30.04 45.13 -43.22
C LEU A 5 30.36 43.63 -43.44
N LYS A 6 31.61 43.21 -43.20
CA LYS A 6 32.02 41.79 -43.26
C LYS A 6 31.32 40.95 -42.18
N TYR A 7 31.22 41.46 -40.94
CA TYR A 7 30.50 40.80 -39.85
C TYR A 7 28.98 40.68 -40.10
N LEU A 8 28.34 41.73 -40.63
CA LEU A 8 26.92 41.68 -41.00
C LEU A 8 26.67 40.69 -42.16
N SER A 9 27.59 40.57 -43.12
CA SER A 9 27.49 39.57 -44.19
C SER A 9 27.65 38.12 -43.69
N LEU A 10 28.47 37.89 -42.66
CA LEU A 10 28.66 36.56 -42.05
C LEU A 10 27.48 36.14 -41.17
N VAL A 11 26.92 37.07 -40.40
CA VAL A 11 25.70 36.83 -39.59
C VAL A 11 24.50 36.63 -40.52
N GLY A 12 24.42 37.40 -41.61
CA GLY A 12 23.43 37.20 -42.66
C GLY A 12 23.54 35.83 -43.33
N ALA A 13 24.76 35.39 -43.69
CA ALA A 13 25.00 34.07 -44.29
C ALA A 13 24.70 32.90 -43.33
N GLY A 14 24.99 33.06 -42.03
CA GLY A 14 24.66 32.07 -41.00
C GLY A 14 23.15 31.94 -40.76
N ALA A 15 22.42 33.05 -40.76
CA ALA A 15 20.95 33.06 -40.68
C ALA A 15 20.30 32.48 -41.95
N LEU A 16 20.90 32.70 -43.12
CA LEU A 16 20.44 32.16 -44.40
C LEU A 16 20.68 30.65 -44.51
N LEU A 17 21.83 30.15 -44.03
CA LEU A 17 22.11 28.70 -43.95
C LEU A 17 21.21 28.00 -42.93
N GLY A 18 20.96 28.62 -41.77
CA GLY A 18 20.02 28.12 -40.78
C GLY A 18 18.60 28.01 -41.34
N SER A 19 18.11 29.05 -42.01
CA SER A 19 16.77 29.08 -42.60
C SER A 19 16.63 28.15 -43.82
N VAL A 20 17.67 27.98 -44.64
CA VAL A 20 17.69 27.01 -45.75
C VAL A 20 17.71 25.57 -45.24
N SER A 21 18.44 25.26 -44.16
CA SER A 21 18.37 23.94 -43.50
C SER A 21 16.99 23.66 -42.89
N THR A 22 16.33 24.66 -42.30
CA THR A 22 14.95 24.52 -41.79
C THR A 22 13.94 24.33 -42.94
N LEU A 23 14.10 25.04 -44.05
CA LEU A 23 13.27 24.88 -45.25
C LEU A 23 13.48 23.53 -45.97
N PHE A 24 14.70 22.98 -45.92
CA PHE A 24 15.01 21.66 -46.47
C PHE A 24 14.43 20.54 -45.60
N LEU A 25 14.46 20.69 -44.27
CA LEU A 25 13.78 19.80 -43.32
C LEU A 25 12.25 19.87 -43.45
N LEU A 26 11.67 21.06 -43.66
CA LEU A 26 10.24 21.23 -43.91
C LEU A 26 9.76 20.64 -45.24
N LYS A 27 10.64 20.51 -46.24
CA LYS A 27 10.34 19.85 -47.53
C LYS A 27 10.45 18.33 -47.51
N LEU A 28 11.09 17.75 -46.49
CA LEU A 28 11.24 16.29 -46.31
C LEU A 28 10.10 15.67 -45.48
N LEU A 29 9.20 16.47 -44.92
CA LEU A 29 8.01 16.00 -44.20
C LEU A 29 6.88 15.62 -45.18
N PRO A 30 6.15 14.51 -44.93
CA PRO A 30 4.96 14.13 -45.70
C PRO A 30 3.90 15.24 -45.71
N ARG A 31 3.25 15.47 -46.86
CA ARG A 31 2.25 16.55 -47.07
C ARG A 31 1.00 16.46 -46.17
N SER A 32 0.81 15.38 -45.41
CA SER A 32 -0.27 15.25 -44.42
C SER A 32 -0.06 16.12 -43.19
N ILE A 33 1.18 16.26 -42.71
CA ILE A 33 1.53 17.00 -41.50
C ILE A 33 1.38 18.53 -41.70
N ILE A 34 1.59 19.00 -42.93
CA ILE A 34 1.45 20.43 -43.30
C ILE A 34 -0.02 20.87 -43.29
N LYS A 35 -0.98 19.96 -43.51
CA LYS A 35 -2.42 20.29 -43.50
C LYS A 35 -2.98 20.44 -42.07
N GLU A 36 -2.47 19.71 -41.09
CA GLU A 36 -2.91 19.81 -39.70
C GLU A 36 -2.34 21.05 -38.99
N CYS A 37 -1.09 21.43 -39.27
CA CYS A 37 -0.50 22.64 -38.70
C CYS A 37 -1.17 23.94 -39.21
N ILE A 38 -1.66 23.97 -40.46
CA ILE A 38 -2.35 25.14 -41.02
C ILE A 38 -3.78 25.28 -40.46
N LYS A 39 -4.40 24.19 -39.97
CA LYS A 39 -5.75 24.22 -39.41
C LYS A 39 -5.79 24.78 -37.99
N SER A 40 -4.80 24.46 -37.15
CA SER A 40 -4.79 24.95 -35.75
C SER A 40 -4.45 26.44 -35.59
N VAL A 41 -3.78 27.05 -36.58
CA VAL A 41 -3.46 28.49 -36.58
C VAL A 41 -4.65 29.35 -37.05
N GLY A 42 -5.60 28.76 -37.77
CA GLY A 42 -6.78 29.47 -38.30
C GLY A 42 -7.91 29.73 -37.30
N GLU A 43 -7.96 29.01 -36.16
CA GLU A 43 -9.09 29.09 -35.22
C GLU A 43 -8.82 29.97 -33.98
N MET A 44 -7.61 30.51 -33.79
CA MET A 44 -7.30 31.43 -32.67
C MET A 44 -7.32 32.93 -33.02
N ASN A 45 -7.54 33.32 -34.28
CA ASN A 45 -7.59 34.73 -34.70
C ASN A 45 -8.91 35.09 -35.40
N ALA A 46 -10.03 34.99 -34.68
CA ALA A 46 -11.28 35.68 -35.06
C ALA A 46 -12.15 35.89 -33.81
N GLY A 47 -12.03 37.07 -33.18
CA GLY A 47 -12.90 37.47 -32.08
C GLY A 47 -12.41 38.69 -31.28
N GLU A 48 -11.91 39.72 -31.95
CA GLU A 48 -11.72 41.06 -31.34
C GLU A 48 -13.07 41.75 -31.10
N GLY A 49 -13.14 42.53 -30.01
CA GLY A 49 -14.28 43.40 -29.67
C GLY A 49 -13.89 44.56 -28.74
N ILE A 50 -12.99 45.43 -29.20
CA ILE A 50 -12.99 46.91 -29.10
C ILE A 50 -13.32 47.59 -27.74
N VAL A 51 -12.25 48.05 -27.07
CA VAL A 51 -11.93 49.41 -26.56
C VAL A 51 -13.04 50.33 -26.00
N SER A 52 -12.91 50.78 -24.73
CA SER A 52 -12.72 52.22 -24.38
C SER A 52 -12.36 52.49 -22.90
N GLU A 53 -11.38 53.39 -22.74
CA GLU A 53 -11.17 54.43 -21.72
C GLU A 53 -10.86 54.15 -20.22
N MET A 54 -9.57 54.43 -19.90
CA MET A 54 -9.09 55.57 -19.08
C MET A 54 -9.18 55.53 -17.53
N SER A 55 -8.10 56.09 -16.94
CA SER A 55 -7.97 56.69 -15.60
C SER A 55 -7.38 55.82 -14.48
N VAL A 56 -6.08 55.99 -14.30
CA VAL A 56 -5.36 55.94 -13.02
C VAL A 56 -5.94 56.98 -12.05
N ARG A 57 -6.25 56.56 -10.81
CA ARG A 57 -6.24 57.44 -9.63
C ARG A 57 -5.60 56.72 -8.43
N SER A 58 -4.57 57.37 -7.91
CA SER A 58 -3.98 57.24 -6.58
C SER A 58 -5.00 57.48 -5.45
N VAL A 59 -4.72 56.97 -4.24
CA VAL A 59 -4.58 57.75 -2.99
C VAL A 59 -4.18 56.81 -1.85
N ALA A 60 -3.35 57.34 -0.95
CA ALA A 60 -2.72 56.72 0.20
C ALA A 60 -3.59 56.74 1.48
N ASP A 61 -3.09 55.99 2.48
CA ASP A 61 -3.28 56.05 3.94
C ASP A 61 -4.67 55.81 4.56
N VAL A 62 -4.68 54.98 5.64
CA VAL A 62 -5.01 55.36 7.03
C VAL A 62 -5.03 54.11 7.96
N ASP A 63 -4.07 54.13 8.89
CA ASP A 63 -4.09 53.84 10.34
C ASP A 63 -4.35 52.47 11.03
N LYS A 64 -3.68 52.43 12.19
CA LYS A 64 -3.47 51.41 13.25
C LYS A 64 -4.70 51.07 14.10
N THR A 65 -4.67 49.88 14.72
CA THR A 65 -4.95 49.58 16.17
C THR A 65 -4.67 48.07 16.42
N SER A 66 -3.62 47.67 17.14
CA SER A 66 -3.52 47.38 18.59
C SER A 66 -4.30 46.15 19.11
N GLY A 67 -3.60 45.16 19.68
CA GLY A 67 -4.19 44.19 20.61
C GLY A 67 -3.47 42.84 20.68
N MET A 68 -2.49 42.72 21.58
CA MET A 68 -2.01 41.44 22.15
C MET A 68 -2.89 41.10 23.38
N PRO A 69 -2.97 39.83 23.80
CA PRO A 69 -2.43 39.54 25.13
C PRO A 69 -1.63 38.24 25.23
N ASP A 70 -0.81 38.23 26.28
CA ASP A 70 0.13 37.22 26.77
C ASP A 70 -0.49 35.90 27.27
N SER A 71 0.41 34.93 27.45
CA SER A 71 0.63 34.09 28.65
C SER A 71 0.42 32.56 28.52
N ASP A 72 1.56 31.89 28.70
CA ASP A 72 1.84 30.67 29.48
C ASP A 72 0.93 29.45 29.44
N LEU A 73 1.53 28.31 29.10
CA LEU A 73 1.41 27.10 29.93
C LEU A 73 2.58 26.12 29.68
N LEU A 74 3.53 26.13 30.63
CA LEU A 74 4.39 25.00 30.99
C LEU A 74 3.55 23.99 31.78
N ALA A 75 3.49 22.75 31.28
CA ALA A 75 3.26 21.46 31.96
C ALA A 75 3.11 20.42 30.83
N ASP A 76 3.91 19.36 30.70
CA ASP A 76 4.07 18.29 31.69
C ASP A 76 5.47 17.65 31.64
N GLU A 77 6.05 17.44 32.83
CA GLU A 77 7.11 16.49 33.12
C GLU A 77 6.48 15.13 33.47
N ILE A 78 6.84 14.04 32.78
CA ILE A 78 7.09 12.70 33.38
C ILE A 78 8.00 11.89 32.44
N VAL A 79 9.33 12.05 32.49
CA VAL A 79 10.35 10.98 32.25
C VAL A 79 11.71 11.46 32.79
N SER A 80 11.92 11.50 34.11
CA SER A 80 13.28 11.77 34.65
C SER A 80 13.64 10.97 35.91
N GLU A 81 12.68 10.35 36.60
CA GLU A 81 12.95 9.70 37.90
C GLU A 81 13.50 8.26 37.85
N GLN A 82 13.47 7.57 36.69
CA GLN A 82 13.93 6.16 36.65
C GLN A 82 15.42 5.96 36.31
N LEU A 83 16.12 6.98 35.80
CA LEU A 83 17.52 6.82 35.34
C LEU A 83 18.58 7.26 36.35
N THR A 84 18.24 8.10 37.33
CA THR A 84 19.19 8.62 38.33
C THR A 84 19.51 7.64 39.46
N SER A 85 18.73 6.58 39.66
CA SER A 85 18.97 5.65 40.79
C SER A 85 20.02 4.56 40.53
N SER A 86 20.38 4.28 39.27
CA SER A 86 21.22 3.10 38.94
C SER A 86 22.73 3.36 38.91
N MET A 87 23.18 4.63 38.88
CA MET A 87 24.61 4.97 38.68
C MET A 87 25.33 5.45 39.95
N ALA A 88 24.64 5.59 41.09
CA ALA A 88 25.22 6.13 42.34
C ALA A 88 26.04 5.11 43.18
N SER A 89 26.43 3.95 42.63
CA SER A 89 27.02 2.84 43.42
C SER A 89 28.49 2.51 43.13
N ARG A 90 29.27 3.40 42.51
CA ARG A 90 30.71 3.15 42.27
C ARG A 90 31.59 4.32 42.67
N ASP A 91 32.30 4.15 43.79
CA ASP A 91 33.34 5.04 44.29
C ASP A 91 34.53 5.10 43.31
N PHE A 92 34.83 6.29 42.77
CA PHE A 92 36.11 6.58 42.12
C PHE A 92 36.57 8.00 42.49
N SER A 93 37.72 8.11 43.14
CA SER A 93 38.35 9.36 43.58
C SER A 93 39.35 9.87 42.53
N PHE A 94 39.16 11.06 41.95
CA PHE A 94 40.19 11.78 41.18
C PHE A 94 40.01 13.32 41.22
N GLU A 95 41.12 14.06 41.19
CA GLU A 95 41.32 15.51 41.41
C GLU A 95 40.38 16.43 40.57
N GLY A 96 39.59 17.35 41.14
CA GLY A 96 39.97 18.63 41.74
C GLY A 96 39.49 19.85 40.93
N HIS A 97 39.81 19.94 39.63
CA HIS A 97 39.44 21.12 38.80
C HIS A 97 38.78 20.80 37.45
N THR A 98 39.04 19.64 36.86
CA THR A 98 38.35 19.15 35.64
C THR A 98 36.95 18.61 35.92
N PHE A 99 36.69 18.18 37.15
CA PHE A 99 35.39 17.63 37.58
C PHE A 99 34.27 18.67 37.59
N SER A 100 34.56 19.96 37.86
CA SER A 100 33.54 20.99 38.01
C SER A 100 32.86 21.38 36.69
N LEU A 101 33.61 21.45 35.59
CA LEU A 101 33.03 21.78 34.27
C LEU A 101 32.23 20.57 33.73
N LEU A 102 32.69 19.36 34.01
CA LEU A 102 32.06 18.13 33.51
C LEU A 102 30.82 17.74 34.32
N LEU A 103 30.77 18.00 35.64
CA LEU A 103 29.55 17.83 36.44
C LEU A 103 28.43 18.77 36.00
N LEU A 104 28.76 20.05 35.73
CA LEU A 104 27.82 21.04 35.20
C LEU A 104 27.27 20.65 33.82
N VAL A 105 28.09 19.99 32.97
CA VAL A 105 27.65 19.49 31.66
C VAL A 105 26.85 18.18 31.75
N MET A 106 27.09 17.36 32.77
CA MET A 106 26.24 16.21 33.08
C MET A 106 24.86 16.62 33.61
N GLU A 107 24.76 17.76 34.32
CA GLU A 107 23.47 18.34 34.74
C GLU A 107 22.64 18.92 33.58
N THR A 108 23.27 19.37 32.48
CA THR A 108 22.56 19.95 31.31
C THR A 108 22.16 18.93 30.24
N GLY A 109 22.54 17.66 30.35
CA GLY A 109 22.09 16.55 29.49
C GLY A 109 22.61 16.55 28.04
N ILE A 110 23.26 17.62 27.55
CA ILE A 110 23.65 17.79 26.13
C ILE A 110 24.58 16.68 25.62
N MET A 111 25.45 16.14 26.48
CA MET A 111 26.47 15.14 26.09
C MET A 111 26.10 13.70 26.44
N LEU A 112 24.92 13.45 27.02
CA LEU A 112 24.56 12.12 27.55
C LEU A 112 24.62 11.02 26.47
N LEU A 113 24.09 11.31 25.28
CA LEU A 113 24.07 10.36 24.16
C LEU A 113 25.49 10.06 23.64
N ASN A 114 26.39 11.04 23.61
CA ASN A 114 27.78 10.81 23.21
C ASN A 114 28.56 10.02 24.27
N ILE A 115 28.29 10.26 25.55
CA ILE A 115 28.89 9.49 26.65
C ILE A 115 28.43 8.03 26.59
N GLN A 116 27.16 7.78 26.29
CA GLN A 116 26.65 6.42 26.08
C GLN A 116 27.33 5.73 24.88
N PHE A 117 27.63 6.48 23.81
CA PHE A 117 28.24 5.92 22.60
C PHE A 117 29.75 5.67 22.72
N PHE A 118 30.53 6.67 23.14
CA PHE A 118 32.00 6.60 23.18
C PHE A 118 32.55 6.16 24.55
N GLY A 119 31.74 6.22 25.60
CA GLY A 119 32.20 6.11 26.98
C GLY A 119 32.76 7.42 27.51
N PHE A 120 32.81 7.51 28.84
CA PHE A 120 33.18 8.72 29.56
C PHE A 120 34.60 9.23 29.24
N GLU A 121 35.60 8.34 29.24
CA GLU A 121 37.01 8.71 28.99
C GLU A 121 37.22 9.29 27.58
N ALA A 122 36.56 8.71 26.58
CA ALA A 122 36.64 9.17 25.20
C ALA A 122 35.94 10.52 25.02
N GLN A 123 34.78 10.72 25.67
CA GLN A 123 34.10 12.01 25.66
C GLN A 123 34.95 13.10 26.32
N GLN A 124 35.65 12.79 27.41
CA GLN A 124 36.55 13.73 28.08
C GLN A 124 37.65 14.24 27.12
N LYS A 125 38.21 13.37 26.27
CA LYS A 125 39.18 13.78 25.23
C LYS A 125 38.59 14.78 24.25
N VAL A 126 37.35 14.55 23.80
CA VAL A 126 36.63 15.48 22.91
C VAL A 126 36.43 16.83 23.60
N THR A 127 36.02 16.83 24.87
CA THR A 127 35.81 18.05 25.66
C THR A 127 37.07 18.85 25.89
N THR A 128 38.24 18.21 26.02
CA THR A 128 39.52 18.94 26.15
C THR A 128 40.13 19.38 24.82
N SER A 129 39.54 19.01 23.68
CA SER A 129 40.14 19.25 22.36
C SER A 129 39.96 20.68 21.84
N TYR A 130 40.95 21.14 21.08
CA TYR A 130 40.95 22.43 20.37
C TYR A 130 40.91 22.22 18.86
N VAL A 131 39.84 22.69 18.22
CA VAL A 131 39.62 22.56 16.77
C VAL A 131 39.49 23.92 16.09
N VAL A 132 40.18 24.08 14.96
CA VAL A 132 40.13 25.29 14.11
C VAL A 132 39.35 24.99 12.84
N VAL A 133 38.34 25.80 12.53
CA VAL A 133 37.53 25.68 11.30
C VAL A 133 37.71 26.93 10.45
N ILE A 134 38.25 26.74 9.24
CA ILE A 134 38.58 27.84 8.31
C ILE A 134 37.69 27.75 7.08
N GLY A 135 36.90 28.80 6.86
CA GLY A 135 35.82 28.87 5.86
C GLY A 135 34.49 28.39 6.44
N LEU A 136 33.61 29.32 6.78
CA LEU A 136 32.33 29.11 7.45
C LEU A 136 31.14 29.25 6.49
N GLY A 137 31.34 28.85 5.23
CA GLY A 137 30.28 28.70 4.24
C GLY A 137 29.40 27.47 4.51
N GLY A 138 28.85 26.86 3.45
CA GLY A 138 27.93 25.72 3.60
C GLY A 138 28.56 24.42 4.13
N VAL A 139 29.89 24.28 4.11
CA VAL A 139 30.58 23.11 4.69
C VAL A 139 30.99 23.40 6.13
N GLY A 140 31.79 24.45 6.35
CA GLY A 140 32.37 24.72 7.65
C GLY A 140 31.36 25.16 8.71
N SER A 141 30.28 25.85 8.35
CA SER A 141 29.23 26.20 9.33
C SER A 141 28.54 24.96 9.91
N HIS A 142 28.30 23.93 9.08
CA HIS A 142 27.75 22.65 9.53
C HIS A 142 28.77 21.83 10.32
N ALA A 143 30.04 21.78 9.88
CA ALA A 143 31.10 21.09 10.60
C ALA A 143 31.29 21.68 12.01
N ALA A 144 31.41 23.01 12.11
CA ALA A 144 31.58 23.71 13.38
C ALA A 144 30.39 23.50 14.33
N SER A 145 29.15 23.51 13.79
CA SER A 145 27.94 23.29 14.58
C SER A 145 27.90 21.89 15.19
N MET A 146 28.26 20.87 14.42
CA MET A 146 28.27 19.50 14.93
C MET A 146 29.45 19.23 15.87
N LEU A 147 30.61 19.86 15.65
CA LEU A 147 31.74 19.78 16.59
C LEU A 147 31.39 20.39 17.95
N LEU A 148 30.73 21.56 17.97
CA LEU A 148 30.22 22.16 19.21
C LEU A 148 29.28 21.21 19.94
N ARG A 149 28.27 20.69 19.23
CA ARG A 149 27.27 19.76 19.78
C ARG A 149 27.86 18.43 20.21
N SER A 150 28.99 18.04 19.64
CA SER A 150 29.74 16.86 20.07
C SER A 150 30.55 17.09 21.36
N GLY A 151 30.60 18.33 21.82
CA GLY A 151 31.23 18.74 23.06
C GLY A 151 32.69 19.12 22.93
N VAL A 152 33.16 19.53 21.75
CA VAL A 152 34.50 20.12 21.61
C VAL A 152 34.59 21.39 22.48
N GLY A 153 35.53 21.41 23.43
CA GLY A 153 35.61 22.49 24.42
C GLY A 153 36.22 23.79 23.92
N ARG A 154 36.95 23.77 22.79
CA ARG A 154 37.53 24.99 22.20
C ARG A 154 37.41 25.01 20.68
N LEU A 155 36.80 26.07 20.16
CA LEU A 155 36.62 26.30 18.71
C LEU A 155 37.17 27.66 18.29
N LEU A 156 38.01 27.66 17.25
CA LEU A 156 38.39 28.88 16.53
C LEU A 156 37.68 28.89 15.16
N LEU A 157 36.82 29.88 14.96
CA LEU A 157 36.01 30.07 13.76
C LEU A 157 36.63 31.19 12.91
N VAL A 158 37.08 30.86 11.70
CA VAL A 158 37.77 31.83 10.82
C VAL A 158 37.04 31.95 9.48
N ASP A 159 36.52 33.14 9.20
CA ASP A 159 35.96 33.51 7.89
C ASP A 159 35.94 35.03 7.74
N PHE A 160 36.29 35.56 6.57
CA PHE A 160 36.26 36.99 6.27
C PHE A 160 34.91 37.46 5.72
N ASP A 161 34.07 36.54 5.23
CA ASP A 161 32.79 36.84 4.61
C ASP A 161 31.71 37.22 5.63
N GLN A 162 30.73 37.98 5.13
CA GLN A 162 29.46 38.24 5.81
C GLN A 162 28.36 37.29 5.32
N VAL A 163 27.33 37.10 6.15
CA VAL A 163 26.13 36.38 5.76
C VAL A 163 25.40 37.18 4.68
N SER A 164 25.23 36.57 3.50
CA SER A 164 24.42 37.12 2.41
C SER A 164 23.05 36.46 2.35
N VAL A 165 22.09 37.07 1.64
CA VAL A 165 20.79 36.41 1.34
C VAL A 165 21.00 35.07 0.65
N SER A 166 21.99 34.98 -0.25
CA SER A 166 22.35 33.74 -0.93
C SER A 166 23.01 32.71 -0.01
N SER A 167 23.47 33.08 1.19
CA SER A 167 24.05 32.15 2.18
C SER A 167 22.97 31.37 2.93
N LEU A 168 21.76 31.93 3.07
CA LEU A 168 20.66 31.35 3.86
C LEU A 168 20.19 29.98 3.35
N ASN A 169 20.47 29.64 2.09
CA ASN A 169 20.08 28.34 1.52
C ASN A 169 20.96 27.17 1.97
N ARG A 170 22.11 27.44 2.62
CA ARG A 170 23.12 26.40 2.94
C ARG A 170 23.94 26.65 4.21
N HIS A 171 23.79 27.81 4.85
CA HIS A 171 24.53 28.12 6.09
C HIS A 171 23.79 27.53 7.29
N ALA A 172 24.50 26.89 8.20
CA ALA A 172 23.90 26.02 9.22
C ALA A 172 22.93 26.72 10.19
N VAL A 173 23.18 28.00 10.53
CA VAL A 173 22.46 28.69 11.62
C VAL A 173 21.98 30.10 11.28
N ALA A 174 22.34 30.61 10.10
CA ALA A 174 22.10 32.02 9.78
C ALA A 174 20.64 32.25 9.38
N THR A 175 20.05 33.32 9.89
CA THR A 175 18.67 33.73 9.59
C THR A 175 18.65 35.02 8.76
N ARG A 176 17.46 35.47 8.33
CA ARG A 176 17.31 36.75 7.63
C ARG A 176 17.82 37.94 8.45
N ALA A 177 17.75 37.86 9.79
CA ALA A 177 18.22 38.92 10.68
C ALA A 177 19.75 39.02 10.74
N ASP A 178 20.46 37.95 10.33
CA ASP A 178 21.91 37.89 10.38
C ASP A 178 22.57 38.39 9.08
N VAL A 179 21.79 38.73 8.05
CA VAL A 179 22.32 39.24 6.78
C VAL A 179 23.11 40.53 7.00
N GLY A 180 24.37 40.54 6.55
CA GLY A 180 25.34 41.62 6.78
C GLY A 180 26.23 41.45 8.02
N ILE A 181 25.98 40.44 8.85
CA ILE A 181 26.86 40.11 9.99
C ILE A 181 27.99 39.18 9.51
N PRO A 182 29.24 39.34 9.98
CA PRO A 182 30.31 38.38 9.69
C PRO A 182 29.92 36.94 10.06
N LYS A 183 30.19 35.97 9.18
CA LYS A 183 29.79 34.56 9.39
C LYS A 183 30.38 33.97 10.67
N ALA A 184 31.63 34.33 10.99
CA ALA A 184 32.30 33.90 12.22
C ALA A 184 31.61 34.41 13.49
N GLU A 185 31.20 35.68 13.50
CA GLU A 185 30.47 36.27 14.63
C GLU A 185 29.04 35.73 14.73
N CYS A 186 28.37 35.49 13.60
CA CYS A 186 27.05 34.85 13.55
C CYS A 186 27.07 33.47 14.24
N LEU A 187 28.04 32.62 13.88
CA LEU A 187 28.20 31.31 14.50
C LEU A 187 28.59 31.41 15.98
N LYS A 188 29.52 32.30 16.35
CA LYS A 188 29.90 32.49 17.76
C LYS A 188 28.70 32.89 18.62
N LYS A 189 27.90 33.86 18.15
CA LYS A 189 26.68 34.30 18.83
C LYS A 189 25.71 33.14 19.02
N HIS A 190 25.46 32.36 17.97
CA HIS A 190 24.55 31.22 18.03
C HIS A 190 25.08 30.06 18.90
N PHE A 191 26.36 29.76 18.82
CA PHE A 191 26.96 28.65 19.58
C PHE A 191 27.01 28.94 21.07
N SER A 192 27.18 30.21 21.46
CA SER A 192 27.13 30.64 22.85
C SER A 192 25.76 30.41 23.51
N THR A 193 24.69 30.26 22.73
CA THR A 193 23.36 29.89 23.25
C THR A 193 23.15 28.37 23.35
N ILE A 194 24.04 27.57 22.76
CA ILE A 194 23.93 26.10 22.74
C ILE A 194 24.85 25.48 23.81
N PHE A 195 26.13 25.86 23.81
CA PHE A 195 27.12 25.32 24.71
C PHE A 195 28.02 26.46 25.22
N PRO A 196 27.54 27.25 26.20
CA PRO A 196 28.21 28.46 26.69
C PRO A 196 29.57 28.19 27.34
N GLU A 197 29.81 26.97 27.80
CA GLU A 197 31.07 26.51 28.38
C GLU A 197 32.17 26.31 27.32
N CYS A 198 31.81 26.17 26.04
CA CYS A 198 32.77 26.11 24.96
C CYS A 198 33.51 27.44 24.81
N HIS A 199 34.84 27.39 24.75
CA HIS A 199 35.64 28.56 24.43
C HIS A 199 35.63 28.81 22.91
N ILE A 200 34.82 29.78 22.48
CA ILE A 200 34.63 30.10 21.06
C ILE A 200 35.28 31.44 20.72
N GLU A 201 36.27 31.39 19.83
CA GLU A 201 36.91 32.57 19.25
C GLU A 201 36.47 32.74 17.80
N ALA A 202 36.06 33.95 17.41
CA ALA A 202 35.73 34.30 16.04
C ALA A 202 36.80 35.24 15.50
N LYS A 203 37.37 34.94 14.33
CA LYS A 203 38.32 35.80 13.62
C LYS A 203 37.79 36.12 12.22
N VAL A 204 37.41 37.39 12.04
CA VAL A 204 36.94 37.91 10.75
C VAL A 204 38.14 38.29 9.88
N LEU A 205 38.84 37.28 9.36
CA LEU A 205 40.09 37.45 8.60
C LEU A 205 40.19 36.40 7.48
N LEU A 206 40.86 36.77 6.39
CA LEU A 206 41.24 35.84 5.33
C LEU A 206 42.53 35.11 5.74
N TYR A 207 42.60 33.81 5.43
CA TYR A 207 43.85 33.06 5.62
C TYR A 207 44.87 33.46 4.54
N ASP A 208 46.05 33.88 4.96
CA ASP A 208 47.22 34.11 4.10
C ASP A 208 48.51 33.92 4.90
N ALA A 209 49.67 34.11 4.26
CA ALA A 209 50.97 33.94 4.92
C ALA A 209 51.19 34.90 6.11
N SER A 210 50.54 36.07 6.12
CA SER A 210 50.66 37.07 7.18
C SER A 210 49.75 36.77 8.38
N THR A 211 48.63 36.07 8.14
CA THR A 211 47.68 35.65 9.18
C THR A 211 47.90 34.22 9.69
N GLU A 212 48.77 33.44 9.03
CA GLU A 212 49.13 32.07 9.40
C GLU A 212 49.42 31.91 10.90
N GLU A 213 50.32 32.73 11.45
CA GLU A 213 50.70 32.65 12.87
C GLU A 213 49.54 32.99 13.81
N LYS A 214 48.63 33.88 13.38
CA LYS A 214 47.46 34.26 14.18
C LYS A 214 46.38 33.16 14.19
N ILE A 215 46.29 32.37 13.13
CA ILE A 215 45.24 31.36 12.95
C ILE A 215 45.70 29.97 13.45
N LEU A 216 46.95 29.60 13.19
CA LEU A 216 47.49 28.27 13.49
C LEU A 216 48.37 28.21 14.74
N SER A 217 48.41 29.28 15.56
CA SER A 217 49.08 29.26 16.86
C SER A 217 48.31 28.43 17.90
N GLY A 218 49.01 27.97 18.93
CA GLY A 218 48.41 27.25 20.05
C GLY A 218 48.17 25.76 19.82
N HIS A 219 48.82 25.16 18.80
CA HIS A 219 48.82 23.71 18.52
C HIS A 219 47.42 23.07 18.53
N PRO A 220 46.54 23.40 17.57
CA PRO A 220 45.23 22.77 17.48
C PRO A 220 45.33 21.26 17.25
N ASP A 221 44.46 20.50 17.92
CA ASP A 221 44.33 19.05 17.75
C ASP A 221 43.84 18.70 16.34
N PHE A 222 43.07 19.60 15.73
CA PHE A 222 42.56 19.45 14.39
C PHE A 222 42.34 20.78 13.66
N VAL A 223 42.67 20.82 12.37
CA VAL A 223 42.36 21.93 11.46
C VAL A 223 41.43 21.45 10.35
N LEU A 224 40.28 22.11 10.17
CA LEU A 224 39.33 21.83 9.09
C LEU A 224 39.45 22.91 8.02
N ASP A 225 39.85 22.49 6.81
CA ASP A 225 39.86 23.34 5.63
C ASP A 225 38.53 23.21 4.87
N CYS A 226 37.74 24.28 4.93
CA CYS A 226 36.47 24.45 4.21
C CYS A 226 36.52 25.62 3.21
N ILE A 227 37.73 26.01 2.78
CA ILE A 227 37.96 27.15 1.88
C ILE A 227 37.61 26.78 0.45
N ASP A 228 37.03 27.72 -0.30
CA ASP A 228 36.62 27.55 -1.70
C ASP A 228 37.63 28.10 -2.72
N ASN A 229 38.60 28.91 -2.29
CA ASN A 229 39.74 29.36 -3.08
C ASN A 229 40.90 28.34 -3.05
N ILE A 230 41.42 27.98 -4.23
CA ILE A 230 42.44 26.93 -4.40
C ILE A 230 43.79 27.36 -3.82
N ASP A 231 44.24 28.59 -4.11
CA ASP A 231 45.57 29.06 -3.69
C ASP A 231 45.66 29.16 -2.17
N THR A 232 44.62 29.70 -1.54
CA THR A 232 44.49 29.81 -0.09
C THR A 232 44.45 28.44 0.58
N LYS A 233 43.70 27.50 -0.01
CA LYS A 233 43.66 26.10 0.44
C LYS A 233 45.05 25.46 0.39
N VAL A 234 45.75 25.57 -0.73
CA VAL A 234 47.10 24.99 -0.88
C VAL A 234 48.06 25.59 0.14
N ALA A 235 48.01 26.91 0.37
CA ALA A 235 48.82 27.59 1.38
C ALA A 235 48.53 27.08 2.80
N LEU A 236 47.26 26.90 3.17
CA LEU A 236 46.85 26.34 4.46
C LEU A 236 47.35 24.91 4.65
N LEU A 237 47.12 24.04 3.66
CA LEU A 237 47.55 22.64 3.73
C LEU A 237 49.08 22.53 3.85
N ALA A 238 49.82 23.33 3.09
CA ALA A 238 51.27 23.40 3.19
C ALA A 238 51.73 23.87 4.58
N ALA A 239 51.08 24.87 5.16
CA ALA A 239 51.39 25.34 6.51
C ALA A 239 51.12 24.27 7.59
N CYS A 240 49.97 23.58 7.52
CA CYS A 240 49.66 22.49 8.46
C CYS A 240 50.69 21.36 8.38
N VAL A 241 51.09 20.95 7.17
CA VAL A 241 52.14 19.92 6.99
C VAL A 241 53.47 20.40 7.53
N ARG A 242 53.89 21.64 7.22
CA ARG A 242 55.16 22.22 7.74
C ARG A 242 55.17 22.29 9.27
N ARG A 243 54.03 22.53 9.91
CA ARG A 243 53.87 22.67 11.38
C ARG A 243 53.52 21.34 12.07
N GLY A 244 53.34 20.25 11.34
CA GLY A 244 52.95 18.95 11.89
C GLY A 244 51.52 18.92 12.47
N LEU A 245 50.63 19.79 11.99
CA LEU A 245 49.24 19.86 12.44
C LEU A 245 48.35 18.87 11.68
N ARG A 246 47.43 18.21 12.39
CA ARG A 246 46.43 17.32 11.79
C ARG A 246 45.41 18.17 11.02
N VAL A 247 45.23 17.88 9.73
CA VAL A 247 44.35 18.66 8.85
C VAL A 247 43.43 17.76 8.04
N LEU A 248 42.17 18.17 7.88
CA LEU A 248 41.16 17.53 7.02
C LEU A 248 40.62 18.59 6.04
N SER A 249 40.67 18.28 4.75
CA SER A 249 40.29 19.22 3.70
C SER A 249 39.01 18.82 2.98
N ALA A 250 38.07 19.75 2.83
CA ALA A 250 36.93 19.58 1.94
C ALA A 250 37.31 20.00 0.50
N THR A 251 36.93 19.15 -0.46
CA THR A 251 36.98 19.47 -1.89
C THR A 251 35.64 20.05 -2.37
N GLY A 252 35.55 20.49 -3.62
CA GLY A 252 34.39 21.25 -4.12
C GLY A 252 33.07 20.48 -4.03
N ALA A 253 32.20 20.86 -3.10
CA ALA A 253 30.87 20.27 -2.85
C ALA A 253 29.75 20.81 -3.77
N GLY A 254 29.99 21.91 -4.49
CA GLY A 254 29.00 22.53 -5.37
C GLY A 254 28.67 21.70 -6.62
N ALA A 255 27.48 21.95 -7.19
CA ALA A 255 26.95 21.28 -8.38
C ALA A 255 26.85 19.75 -8.29
N ARG A 256 26.73 19.18 -7.09
CA ARG A 256 26.55 17.74 -6.83
C ARG A 256 25.19 17.50 -6.16
N ALA A 257 24.72 16.26 -6.20
CA ALA A 257 23.41 15.88 -5.66
C ALA A 257 23.39 14.53 -4.93
N ASP A 258 24.37 13.64 -5.14
CA ASP A 258 24.36 12.28 -4.58
C ASP A 258 25.13 12.21 -3.24
N PRO A 259 24.43 12.06 -2.10
CA PRO A 259 25.05 11.99 -0.78
C PRO A 259 25.82 10.68 -0.55
N THR A 260 25.45 9.59 -1.23
CA THR A 260 26.04 8.27 -1.03
C THR A 260 27.48 8.19 -1.56
N ARG A 261 27.89 9.17 -2.37
CA ARG A 261 29.21 9.21 -3.03
C ARG A 261 30.26 10.06 -2.33
N VAL A 262 29.94 10.62 -1.16
CA VAL A 262 30.89 11.39 -0.33
C VAL A 262 31.80 10.43 0.44
N ARG A 263 33.12 10.63 0.38
CA ARG A 263 34.14 9.76 0.98
C ARG A 263 35.28 10.59 1.56
N TYR A 264 36.02 10.01 2.51
CA TYR A 264 37.19 10.63 3.13
C TYR A 264 38.51 9.87 2.84
N ARG A 265 38.90 9.66 1.58
CA ARG A 265 40.19 8.98 1.25
C ARG A 265 40.74 9.32 -0.13
N LEU A 266 42.04 9.61 -0.23
CA LEU A 266 42.73 9.96 -1.49
C LEU A 266 42.58 8.88 -2.60
N ARG A 267 42.32 9.33 -3.83
CA ARG A 267 42.49 8.53 -5.06
C ARG A 267 43.99 8.27 -5.28
N LYS A 268 44.38 7.01 -5.51
CA LYS A 268 45.76 6.62 -5.88
C LYS A 268 46.17 7.04 -7.31
N ASP A 269 45.26 7.62 -8.09
CA ASP A 269 45.40 7.75 -9.54
C ASP A 269 46.28 8.93 -10.02
N HIS A 270 46.80 9.78 -9.12
CA HIS A 270 47.59 10.98 -9.49
C HIS A 270 49.04 11.01 -8.96
N GLY A 271 49.57 9.88 -8.48
CA GLY A 271 50.99 9.79 -8.09
C GLY A 271 51.38 10.58 -6.82
N ILE A 272 50.40 11.00 -6.01
CA ILE A 272 50.64 11.56 -4.66
C ILE A 272 50.52 10.40 -3.66
N GLU A 273 51.64 10.03 -3.02
CA GLU A 273 51.74 8.81 -2.21
C GLU A 273 51.04 8.87 -0.83
N GLY A 274 50.49 10.03 -0.44
CA GLY A 274 49.70 10.19 0.79
C GLY A 274 49.95 11.51 1.51
N GLY A 275 49.33 11.69 2.68
CA GLY A 275 49.71 12.73 3.65
C GLY A 275 48.56 13.53 4.28
N ILE A 276 47.50 13.85 3.53
CA ILE A 276 46.38 14.66 4.02
C ILE A 276 45.03 13.98 3.73
N PRO A 277 44.19 13.69 4.74
CA PRO A 277 42.84 13.20 4.51
C PRO A 277 41.97 14.30 3.85
N ILE A 278 41.17 13.89 2.87
CA ILE A 278 40.29 14.80 2.12
C ILE A 278 38.87 14.25 2.08
N VAL A 279 37.86 15.12 2.20
CA VAL A 279 36.46 14.81 1.93
C VAL A 279 36.11 15.23 0.50
N PHE A 280 35.62 14.27 -0.29
CA PHE A 280 35.27 14.48 -1.69
C PHE A 280 34.08 13.62 -2.09
N SER A 281 33.41 13.97 -3.19
CA SER A 281 32.42 13.10 -3.79
C SER A 281 32.95 12.46 -5.09
N LEU A 282 32.55 11.21 -5.34
CA LEU A 282 32.84 10.49 -6.58
C LEU A 282 31.94 10.92 -7.74
N GLU A 283 30.93 11.74 -7.47
CA GLU A 283 29.98 12.26 -8.45
C GLU A 283 30.64 13.33 -9.34
N LYS A 284 30.35 13.29 -10.64
CA LYS A 284 30.68 14.39 -11.55
C LYS A 284 29.69 15.55 -11.32
N PRO A 285 30.12 16.82 -11.43
CA PRO A 285 29.20 17.96 -11.32
C PRO A 285 28.02 17.85 -12.30
N LYS A 286 26.80 17.97 -11.79
CA LYS A 286 25.52 17.90 -12.51
C LYS A 286 25.05 19.25 -13.04
N ALA A 287 25.43 20.34 -12.36
CA ALA A 287 25.04 21.70 -12.73
C ALA A 287 26.23 22.49 -13.30
N LYS A 288 26.00 23.27 -14.35
CA LYS A 288 27.00 24.20 -14.90
C LYS A 288 26.99 25.50 -14.10
N LEU A 289 28.12 26.22 -14.11
CA LEU A 289 28.22 27.56 -13.53
C LEU A 289 27.21 28.49 -14.19
N LEU A 290 26.53 29.33 -13.39
CA LEU A 290 25.62 30.32 -13.94
C LEU A 290 26.40 31.37 -14.76
N PRO A 291 25.87 31.80 -15.93
CA PRO A 291 26.49 32.86 -16.72
C PRO A 291 26.46 34.17 -15.93
N PHE A 292 27.58 34.89 -15.94
CA PHE A 292 27.67 36.23 -15.34
C PHE A 292 27.10 37.24 -16.32
N LYS A 293 26.06 37.97 -15.94
CA LYS A 293 25.50 39.10 -16.70
C LYS A 293 25.74 40.38 -15.91
N GLY A 294 26.35 41.38 -16.52
CA GLY A 294 26.50 42.70 -15.89
C GLY A 294 25.14 43.36 -15.61
N PRO A 295 25.09 44.42 -14.79
CA PRO A 295 23.86 45.20 -14.53
C PRO A 295 23.27 45.83 -15.81
N SER A 296 24.07 45.97 -16.86
CA SER A 296 23.74 46.41 -18.22
C SER A 296 23.20 45.28 -19.13
N GLY A 297 23.27 44.01 -18.70
CA GLY A 297 22.84 42.84 -19.48
C GLY A 297 23.87 42.30 -20.48
N GLU A 298 25.06 42.90 -20.58
CA GLU A 298 26.16 42.43 -21.44
C GLU A 298 27.03 41.34 -20.76
N GLU A 299 27.66 40.48 -21.57
CA GLU A 299 28.62 39.47 -21.10
C GLU A 299 29.95 40.15 -20.72
N GLU A 300 30.00 40.73 -19.54
CA GLU A 300 31.22 41.36 -19.01
C GLU A 300 32.17 40.31 -18.40
N ASN A 301 33.47 40.61 -18.41
CA ASN A 301 34.48 39.69 -17.90
C ASN A 301 34.33 39.60 -16.37
N PRO A 302 34.07 38.41 -15.79
CA PRO A 302 33.83 38.28 -14.34
C PRO A 302 35.02 38.76 -13.48
N SER A 303 36.21 38.80 -14.08
CA SER A 303 37.44 39.32 -13.48
C SER A 303 37.33 40.79 -13.07
N ASP A 304 36.55 41.58 -13.81
CA ASP A 304 36.43 43.03 -13.63
C ASP A 304 35.56 43.40 -12.41
N TYR A 305 34.81 42.42 -11.89
CA TYR A 305 33.94 42.54 -10.70
C TYR A 305 34.51 41.81 -9.47
N GLN A 306 35.77 41.37 -9.52
CA GLN A 306 36.43 40.75 -8.38
C GLN A 306 36.76 41.80 -7.31
N VAL A 307 36.02 41.77 -6.20
CA VAL A 307 36.34 42.59 -5.01
C VAL A 307 37.64 42.11 -4.35
N VAL A 308 37.95 40.80 -4.44
CA VAL A 308 39.18 40.20 -3.94
C VAL A 308 39.83 39.37 -5.07
N PRO A 309 41.10 39.63 -5.43
CA PRO A 309 41.80 38.89 -6.49
C PRO A 309 41.83 37.38 -6.22
N GLY A 310 41.48 36.57 -7.24
CA GLY A 310 41.51 35.10 -7.14
C GLY A 310 40.24 34.46 -6.58
N PHE A 311 39.27 35.24 -6.09
CA PHE A 311 37.97 34.72 -5.66
C PHE A 311 36.98 34.60 -6.83
N ARG A 312 36.13 33.57 -6.78
CA ARG A 312 35.18 33.27 -7.86
C ARG A 312 33.97 34.21 -7.79
N VAL A 313 33.75 34.98 -8.86
CA VAL A 313 32.56 35.86 -9.01
C VAL A 313 31.32 35.10 -9.52
N ARG A 314 31.50 33.98 -10.21
CA ARG A 314 30.40 33.16 -10.73
C ARG A 314 29.80 32.26 -9.66
N ILE A 315 28.48 32.38 -9.48
CA ILE A 315 27.71 31.53 -8.56
C ILE A 315 27.70 30.09 -9.08
N ILE A 316 28.25 29.18 -8.30
CA ILE A 316 28.07 27.74 -8.49
C ILE A 316 26.67 27.41 -7.97
N PRO A 317 25.80 26.73 -8.73
CA PRO A 317 24.58 26.16 -8.18
C PRO A 317 24.93 25.17 -7.06
N VAL A 318 24.34 25.36 -5.89
CA VAL A 318 24.59 24.52 -4.72
C VAL A 318 23.25 24.00 -4.20
N LEU A 319 23.11 22.67 -4.18
CA LEU A 319 22.11 22.00 -3.38
C LEU A 319 22.61 21.98 -1.93
N GLY A 320 21.97 22.75 -1.04
CA GLY A 320 22.47 23.02 0.32
C GLY A 320 22.76 21.77 1.17
N THR A 321 22.08 20.66 0.89
CA THR A 321 22.26 19.37 1.57
C THR A 321 23.66 18.78 1.36
N ILE A 322 24.29 18.96 0.19
CA ILE A 322 25.60 18.36 -0.09
C ILE A 322 26.73 19.01 0.71
N PRO A 323 26.89 20.35 0.73
CA PRO A 323 27.83 20.99 1.64
C PRO A 323 27.58 20.66 3.11
N ALA A 324 26.32 20.59 3.54
CA ALA A 324 25.97 20.20 4.90
C ALA A 324 26.50 18.79 5.22
N ILE A 325 26.29 17.81 4.33
CA ILE A 325 26.81 16.45 4.47
C ILE A 325 28.33 16.41 4.50
N PHE A 326 29.02 17.19 3.67
CA PHE A 326 30.47 17.33 3.77
C PHE A 326 30.88 17.80 5.18
N GLY A 327 30.18 18.79 5.72
CA GLY A 327 30.41 19.29 7.08
C GLY A 327 30.17 18.23 8.15
N GLN A 328 29.08 17.45 8.05
CA GLN A 328 28.77 16.37 8.97
C GLN A 328 29.82 15.23 8.91
N VAL A 329 30.26 14.83 7.71
CA VAL A 329 31.31 13.83 7.53
C VAL A 329 32.62 14.31 8.14
N MET A 330 32.97 15.59 7.97
CA MET A 330 34.17 16.16 8.58
C MET A 330 34.09 16.14 10.12
N ALA A 331 32.97 16.55 10.70
CA ALA A 331 32.78 16.50 12.15
C ALA A 331 32.86 15.08 12.70
N SER A 332 32.19 14.12 12.05
CA SER A 332 32.23 12.69 12.43
C SER A 332 33.65 12.12 12.38
N TYR A 333 34.41 12.42 11.32
CA TYR A 333 35.82 12.02 11.22
C TYR A 333 36.65 12.61 12.36
N VAL A 334 36.51 13.90 12.64
CA VAL A 334 37.28 14.56 13.71
C VAL A 334 36.96 13.95 15.06
N VAL A 335 35.68 13.82 15.42
CA VAL A 335 35.26 13.26 16.72
C VAL A 335 35.75 11.82 16.89
N THR A 336 35.58 10.95 15.88
CA THR A 336 36.06 9.56 15.94
C THR A 336 37.58 9.47 16.05
N GLN A 337 38.31 10.38 15.42
CA GLN A 337 39.77 10.48 15.52
C GLN A 337 40.26 11.02 16.87
N LEU A 338 39.49 11.90 17.53
CA LEU A 338 39.79 12.39 18.87
C LEU A 338 39.49 11.32 19.94
N THR A 339 38.44 10.53 19.74
CA THR A 339 38.07 9.43 20.66
C THR A 339 38.94 8.19 20.46
N GLY A 340 39.56 8.02 19.29
CA GLY A 340 40.36 6.84 18.94
C GLY A 340 39.51 5.67 18.43
N LEU A 341 38.24 5.92 18.05
CA LEU A 341 37.37 4.91 17.48
C LEU A 341 37.79 4.58 16.04
N ASN A 342 38.17 3.32 15.79
CA ASN A 342 38.57 2.88 14.45
C ASN A 342 37.33 2.62 13.58
N VAL A 343 37.06 3.52 12.64
CA VAL A 343 35.96 3.40 11.67
C VAL A 343 36.54 3.04 10.30
N GLN A 344 36.24 1.84 9.79
CA GLN A 344 36.63 1.41 8.44
C GLN A 344 35.50 1.70 7.45
N PRO A 345 35.73 2.50 6.37
CA PRO A 345 34.71 2.73 5.35
C PRO A 345 34.61 1.53 4.40
N GLU A 346 33.39 1.14 4.04
CA GLU A 346 33.14 0.02 3.11
C GLU A 346 33.68 0.28 1.68
N PRO A 347 34.29 -0.73 1.04
CA PRO A 347 34.65 -0.67 -0.37
C PRO A 347 33.41 -0.80 -1.27
N ILE A 348 33.26 0.08 -2.26
CA ILE A 348 32.14 0.01 -3.22
C ILE A 348 32.47 -1.05 -4.29
N VAL A 349 31.75 -2.17 -4.28
CA VAL A 349 31.70 -3.14 -5.38
C VAL A 349 30.77 -2.60 -6.48
N ASN A 350 31.33 -2.31 -7.66
CA ASN A 350 30.55 -1.93 -8.84
C ASN A 350 30.47 -3.14 -9.79
N LEU A 351 29.57 -4.07 -9.48
CA LEU A 351 29.14 -5.10 -10.42
C LEU A 351 27.87 -4.60 -11.11
N ASP A 352 27.78 -4.82 -12.42
CA ASP A 352 26.54 -4.60 -13.15
C ASP A 352 25.62 -5.82 -13.00
N LEU A 353 24.37 -5.67 -13.44
CA LEU A 353 23.36 -6.71 -13.35
C LEU A 353 23.73 -7.99 -14.12
N ASP A 354 24.52 -7.86 -15.18
CA ASP A 354 24.92 -8.99 -16.02
C ASP A 354 25.93 -9.89 -15.28
N HIS A 355 26.81 -9.34 -14.45
CA HIS A 355 27.70 -10.16 -13.61
C HIS A 355 26.91 -11.00 -12.60
N TYR A 356 25.85 -10.45 -12.00
CA TYR A 356 25.00 -11.19 -11.06
C TYR A 356 24.20 -12.29 -11.76
N ARG A 357 23.69 -12.03 -12.97
CA ARG A 357 23.05 -13.05 -13.81
C ARG A 357 24.02 -14.18 -14.17
N VAL A 358 25.27 -13.86 -14.50
CA VAL A 358 26.30 -14.87 -14.78
C VAL A 358 26.59 -15.72 -13.55
N LEU A 359 26.66 -15.13 -12.35
CA LEU A 359 26.86 -15.88 -11.11
C LEU A 359 25.65 -16.78 -10.77
N HIS A 360 24.43 -16.29 -10.97
CA HIS A 360 23.20 -17.07 -10.79
C HIS A 360 23.10 -18.24 -11.78
N GLN A 361 23.37 -17.97 -13.06
CA GLN A 361 23.38 -19.00 -14.10
C GLN A 361 24.46 -20.06 -13.82
N ARG A 362 25.66 -19.65 -13.37
CA ARG A 362 26.72 -20.59 -12.97
C ARG A 362 26.31 -21.45 -11.77
N LEU A 363 25.59 -20.88 -10.80
CA LEU A 363 25.06 -21.63 -9.66
C LEU A 363 24.07 -22.71 -10.14
N ILE A 364 23.13 -22.35 -11.02
CA ILE A 364 22.17 -23.28 -11.62
C ILE A 364 22.88 -24.41 -12.38
N GLU A 365 23.80 -24.08 -13.28
CA GLU A 365 24.56 -25.06 -14.06
C GLU A 365 25.39 -25.99 -13.16
N HIS A 366 25.96 -25.44 -12.08
CA HIS A 366 26.72 -26.22 -11.12
C HIS A 366 25.84 -27.19 -10.32
N GLU A 367 24.66 -26.75 -9.90
CA GLU A 367 23.66 -27.54 -9.17
C GLU A 367 23.09 -28.68 -10.03
N GLU A 368 22.80 -28.41 -11.31
CA GLU A 368 22.41 -29.45 -12.27
C GLU A 368 23.51 -30.47 -12.49
N THR A 369 24.77 -30.03 -12.51
CA THR A 369 25.92 -30.93 -12.72
C THR A 369 26.18 -31.84 -11.52
N LEU A 370 26.06 -31.31 -10.29
CA LEU A 370 26.36 -32.06 -9.07
C LEU A 370 25.18 -32.89 -8.55
N PHE A 371 23.97 -32.34 -8.59
CA PHE A 371 22.78 -32.95 -7.99
C PHE A 371 21.74 -33.42 -9.01
N GLY A 372 21.98 -33.19 -10.31
CA GLY A 372 21.10 -33.61 -11.40
C GLY A 372 19.84 -32.74 -11.56
N THR A 373 19.68 -31.69 -10.75
CA THR A 373 18.53 -30.78 -10.79
C THR A 373 18.86 -29.42 -10.16
N ALA A 374 18.31 -28.35 -10.73
CA ALA A 374 18.34 -27.00 -10.15
C ALA A 374 17.17 -26.70 -9.20
N MET A 375 16.26 -27.66 -8.94
CA MET A 375 15.06 -27.43 -8.13
C MET A 375 15.32 -26.96 -6.70
N GLN A 376 16.54 -27.16 -6.18
CA GLN A 376 16.94 -26.74 -4.83
C GLN A 376 17.70 -25.41 -4.81
N VAL A 377 17.78 -24.70 -5.93
CA VAL A 377 18.21 -23.29 -5.98
C VAL A 377 17.03 -22.42 -5.60
N GLN A 378 17.09 -21.87 -4.38
CA GLN A 378 16.03 -21.05 -3.78
C GLN A 378 16.39 -19.56 -3.79
N VAL A 379 17.32 -19.15 -4.67
CA VAL A 379 17.75 -17.75 -4.81
C VAL A 379 17.50 -17.23 -6.22
N ASP A 380 17.04 -15.98 -6.32
CA ASP A 380 16.93 -15.22 -7.57
C ASP A 380 18.17 -14.33 -7.83
N VAL A 381 18.15 -13.56 -8.93
CA VAL A 381 19.29 -12.70 -9.32
C VAL A 381 19.51 -11.55 -8.31
N GLU A 382 18.46 -11.03 -7.68
CA GLU A 382 18.56 -9.97 -6.67
C GLU A 382 19.11 -10.51 -5.34
N GLU A 383 18.74 -11.74 -4.98
CA GLU A 383 19.28 -12.45 -3.82
C GLU A 383 20.74 -12.86 -4.05
N VAL A 384 21.10 -13.27 -5.27
CA VAL A 384 22.50 -13.45 -5.67
C VAL A 384 23.27 -12.14 -5.59
N MET A 385 22.66 -11.01 -5.95
CA MET A 385 23.25 -9.69 -5.75
C MET A 385 23.48 -9.40 -4.26
N TYR A 386 22.50 -9.69 -3.39
CA TYR A 386 22.66 -9.54 -1.94
C TYR A 386 23.80 -10.41 -1.38
N VAL A 387 23.78 -11.71 -1.65
CA VAL A 387 24.82 -12.65 -1.20
C VAL A 387 26.19 -12.21 -1.71
N THR A 388 26.28 -11.82 -2.97
CA THR A 388 27.57 -11.42 -3.56
C THR A 388 28.04 -10.07 -3.02
N LYS A 389 27.16 -9.07 -2.90
CA LYS A 389 27.55 -7.67 -2.62
C LYS A 389 27.56 -7.34 -1.14
N GLU A 390 26.57 -7.81 -0.39
CA GLU A 390 26.34 -7.44 1.00
C GLU A 390 26.90 -8.51 1.95
N LEU A 391 26.78 -9.79 1.59
CA LEU A 391 27.28 -10.86 2.44
C LEU A 391 28.78 -11.13 2.26
N TRP A 392 29.23 -11.22 1.01
CA TRP A 392 30.62 -11.57 0.67
C TRP A 392 31.42 -10.41 0.05
N HIS A 393 30.80 -9.25 -0.16
CA HIS A 393 31.45 -8.03 -0.66
C HIS A 393 32.29 -8.22 -1.93
N GLY A 394 31.80 -9.05 -2.86
CA GLY A 394 32.42 -9.34 -4.16
C GLY A 394 33.74 -10.11 -4.07
N ARG A 395 33.95 -10.85 -2.97
CA ARG A 395 35.21 -11.56 -2.69
C ARG A 395 34.96 -13.01 -2.30
N SER A 396 36.00 -13.82 -2.40
CA SER A 396 35.94 -15.16 -1.85
C SER A 396 35.80 -15.12 -0.33
N ALA A 397 34.97 -16.00 0.23
CA ALA A 397 34.83 -16.23 1.66
C ALA A 397 36.18 -16.57 2.34
N ARG A 398 37.17 -17.03 1.57
CA ARG A 398 38.54 -17.33 2.05
C ARG A 398 39.47 -16.12 2.11
N ASP A 399 39.13 -14.98 1.51
CA ASP A 399 40.00 -13.80 1.46
C ASP A 399 39.94 -12.97 2.76
N GLN A 400 40.97 -13.07 3.61
CA GLN A 400 41.00 -12.43 4.95
C GLN A 400 41.28 -10.91 4.94
N PHE A 401 41.85 -10.33 3.88
CA PHE A 401 42.23 -8.91 3.82
C PHE A 401 41.91 -8.28 2.46
N ALA A 402 41.49 -7.01 2.46
CA ALA A 402 41.25 -6.22 1.24
C ALA A 402 42.55 -5.88 0.51
N LYS A 403 43.08 -6.81 -0.30
CA LYS A 403 44.33 -6.62 -1.06
C LYS A 403 44.13 -5.85 -2.36
N ASP A 404 42.98 -6.02 -3.03
CA ASP A 404 42.71 -5.46 -4.36
C ASP A 404 41.49 -4.52 -4.35
N VAL A 405 41.69 -3.25 -4.75
CA VAL A 405 40.61 -2.27 -4.96
C VAL A 405 40.68 -1.72 -6.39
N GLY A 406 39.54 -1.50 -7.03
CA GLY A 406 39.47 -1.00 -8.42
C GLY A 406 39.60 -2.12 -9.47
N ARG A 407 40.49 -1.96 -10.47
CA ARG A 407 40.60 -2.90 -11.62
C ARG A 407 41.04 -4.32 -11.27
N GLY A 408 41.78 -4.51 -10.16
CA GLY A 408 42.19 -5.83 -9.68
C GLY A 408 41.00 -6.67 -9.21
N MET A 409 40.10 -6.04 -8.43
CA MET A 409 38.84 -6.63 -7.96
C MET A 409 37.90 -7.02 -9.11
N TRP A 410 37.94 -6.28 -10.23
CA TRP A 410 37.12 -6.58 -11.40
C TRP A 410 37.56 -7.86 -12.14
N ARG A 411 38.86 -8.20 -12.10
CA ARG A 411 39.38 -9.45 -12.69
C ARG A 411 39.08 -10.67 -11.83
N SER A 412 39.09 -10.51 -10.50
CA SER A 412 38.81 -11.62 -9.59
C SER A 412 37.36 -12.08 -9.63
N VAL A 413 36.38 -11.19 -9.88
CA VAL A 413 34.95 -11.56 -9.90
C VAL A 413 34.59 -12.53 -11.03
N ASN A 414 35.29 -12.48 -12.17
CA ASN A 414 35.09 -13.45 -13.24
C ASN A 414 35.52 -14.87 -12.86
N GLU A 415 36.36 -15.01 -11.83
CA GLU A 415 36.86 -16.28 -11.28
C GLU A 415 36.03 -16.77 -10.08
N LEU A 416 34.96 -16.05 -9.70
CA LEU A 416 34.10 -16.41 -8.58
C LEU A 416 32.88 -17.24 -9.02
N MET A 417 32.42 -18.09 -8.11
CA MET A 417 31.16 -18.84 -8.19
C MET A 417 30.54 -19.01 -6.80
N LEU A 418 29.22 -19.20 -6.78
CA LEU A 418 28.48 -19.52 -5.57
C LEU A 418 28.38 -21.04 -5.41
N VAL A 419 28.58 -21.53 -4.19
CA VAL A 419 28.39 -22.94 -3.82
C VAL A 419 27.69 -23.03 -2.46
N ARG A 420 27.07 -24.19 -2.19
CA ARG A 420 26.44 -24.47 -0.89
C ARG A 420 27.50 -24.57 0.20
N TRP A 421 27.27 -23.92 1.32
CA TRP A 421 28.10 -24.13 2.51
C TRP A 421 27.90 -25.54 3.05
N ASP A 422 26.64 -25.90 3.30
CA ASP A 422 26.19 -27.22 3.69
C ASP A 422 25.44 -27.90 2.55
N LYS A 423 25.98 -29.04 2.08
CA LYS A 423 25.44 -29.78 0.92
C LYS A 423 24.07 -30.39 1.20
N GLU A 424 23.75 -30.67 2.46
CA GLU A 424 22.47 -31.27 2.84
C GLU A 424 21.32 -30.27 2.80
N LYS A 425 21.64 -28.97 2.79
CA LYS A 425 20.67 -27.87 2.76
C LYS A 425 20.54 -27.29 1.34
N PRO A 426 19.39 -26.74 0.96
CA PRO A 426 19.19 -26.11 -0.34
C PRO A 426 20.10 -24.88 -0.52
N ALA A 427 20.29 -24.46 -1.77
CA ALA A 427 21.02 -23.24 -2.10
C ALA A 427 20.13 -22.02 -1.81
N SER A 428 20.15 -21.56 -0.55
CA SER A 428 19.43 -20.40 -0.03
C SER A 428 20.40 -19.29 0.41
N VAL A 429 19.88 -18.08 0.68
CA VAL A 429 20.69 -16.93 1.13
C VAL A 429 21.53 -17.23 2.38
N SER A 430 21.00 -18.05 3.30
CA SER A 430 21.68 -18.47 4.54
C SER A 430 22.59 -19.69 4.38
N ASN A 431 22.73 -20.24 3.17
CA ASN A 431 23.54 -21.42 2.89
C ASN A 431 24.46 -21.27 1.67
N LEU A 432 24.67 -20.05 1.17
CA LEU A 432 25.52 -19.79 0.00
C LEU A 432 26.81 -19.05 0.36
N ILE A 433 27.94 -19.58 -0.09
CA ILE A 433 29.25 -18.96 0.02
C ILE A 433 29.82 -18.63 -1.36
N LEU A 434 30.55 -17.51 -1.46
CA LEU A 434 31.22 -17.09 -2.68
C LEU A 434 32.68 -17.55 -2.65
N LEU A 435 33.13 -18.32 -3.64
CA LEU A 435 34.50 -18.87 -3.71
C LEU A 435 35.10 -18.69 -5.10
N LYS A 436 36.42 -18.78 -5.22
CA LYS A 436 37.06 -18.93 -6.53
C LYS A 436 36.86 -20.36 -7.06
N PHE A 437 36.86 -20.56 -8.37
CA PHE A 437 36.66 -21.89 -8.97
C PHE A 437 37.46 -23.03 -8.31
N LYS A 438 38.77 -22.84 -8.10
CA LYS A 438 39.61 -23.86 -7.44
C LYS A 438 39.24 -24.10 -5.97
N GLU A 439 38.84 -23.04 -5.27
CA GLU A 439 38.45 -23.11 -3.87
C GLU A 439 37.09 -23.82 -3.72
N ALA A 440 36.20 -23.63 -4.69
CA ALA A 440 34.92 -24.34 -4.77
C ALA A 440 35.13 -25.83 -5.01
N ASP A 441 35.97 -26.22 -5.97
CA ASP A 441 36.31 -27.63 -6.21
C ASP A 441 36.88 -28.31 -4.95
N GLU A 442 37.73 -27.61 -4.19
CA GLU A 442 38.29 -28.12 -2.93
C GLU A 442 37.24 -28.22 -1.81
N HIS A 443 36.31 -27.27 -1.73
CA HIS A 443 35.19 -27.29 -0.78
C HIS A 443 34.27 -28.48 -1.06
N GLU A 444 34.01 -28.78 -2.34
CA GLU A 444 33.18 -29.90 -2.75
C GLU A 444 33.81 -31.28 -2.47
N LEU A 445 35.12 -31.37 -2.26
CA LEU A 445 35.80 -32.63 -1.93
C LEU A 445 35.83 -32.94 -0.43
N ARG A 446 35.36 -32.03 0.43
CA ARG A 446 35.43 -32.17 1.89
C ARG A 446 34.04 -32.14 2.52
N THR A 447 33.91 -32.76 3.69
CA THR A 447 32.69 -32.64 4.52
C THR A 447 32.78 -31.44 5.47
N LEU A 448 31.63 -31.00 5.98
CA LEU A 448 31.56 -29.87 6.90
C LEU A 448 32.34 -30.13 8.20
N GLU A 449 32.30 -31.39 8.67
CA GLU A 449 33.04 -31.88 9.83
C GLU A 449 34.55 -31.82 9.61
N GLU A 450 35.03 -32.21 8.44
CA GLU A 450 36.45 -32.13 8.08
C GLU A 450 36.94 -30.68 8.01
N ILE A 451 36.14 -29.75 7.46
CA ILE A 451 36.47 -28.31 7.42
C ILE A 451 36.53 -27.74 8.85
N LYS A 452 35.61 -28.15 9.73
CA LYS A 452 35.58 -27.72 11.13
C LYS A 452 36.81 -28.18 11.92
N GLU A 453 37.31 -29.38 11.64
CA GLU A 453 38.51 -29.92 12.29
C GLU A 453 39.82 -29.34 11.72
N LEU A 454 39.92 -29.18 10.40
CA LEU A 454 41.14 -28.73 9.73
C LEU A 454 41.30 -27.19 9.75
N GLU A 455 40.19 -26.45 9.67
CA GLU A 455 40.20 -24.99 9.51
C GLU A 455 39.13 -24.30 10.40
N PRO A 456 39.23 -24.41 11.75
CA PRO A 456 38.19 -23.95 12.67
C PRO A 456 37.93 -22.43 12.60
N GLU A 457 38.96 -21.63 12.32
CA GLU A 457 38.82 -20.17 12.15
C GLU A 457 38.10 -19.76 10.86
N PHE A 458 38.15 -20.60 9.83
CA PHE A 458 37.39 -20.37 8.59
C PHE A 458 35.93 -20.77 8.82
N TYR A 459 35.71 -21.95 9.39
CA TYR A 459 34.39 -22.48 9.74
C TYR A 459 33.57 -21.50 10.60
N GLN A 460 34.13 -21.04 11.73
CA GLN A 460 33.43 -20.12 12.64
C GLN A 460 33.05 -18.79 11.96
N ARG A 461 33.89 -18.31 11.05
CA ARG A 461 33.68 -17.05 10.34
C ARG A 461 32.52 -17.18 9.37
N VAL A 462 32.51 -18.24 8.56
CA VAL A 462 31.44 -18.50 7.59
C VAL A 462 30.11 -18.73 8.32
N GLU A 463 30.09 -19.55 9.37
CA GLU A 463 28.90 -19.75 10.21
C GLU A 463 28.37 -18.44 10.81
N SER A 464 29.26 -17.58 11.30
CA SER A 464 28.85 -16.28 11.86
C SER A 464 28.26 -15.33 10.83
N VAL A 465 28.72 -15.41 9.58
CA VAL A 465 28.27 -14.59 8.46
C VAL A 465 26.92 -15.11 7.94
N LEU A 466 26.78 -16.42 7.73
CA LEU A 466 25.54 -17.04 7.28
C LEU A 466 24.40 -16.94 8.31
N LYS A 467 24.71 -17.12 9.60
CA LYS A 467 23.75 -16.91 10.69
C LYS A 467 23.30 -15.45 10.78
N ARG A 468 24.19 -14.50 10.46
CA ARG A 468 23.82 -13.10 10.35
C ARG A 468 22.97 -12.84 9.11
N ALA A 469 23.29 -13.48 7.98
CA ALA A 469 22.50 -13.38 6.75
C ALA A 469 21.05 -13.82 6.97
N GLU A 470 20.82 -14.88 7.74
CA GLU A 470 19.49 -15.36 8.10
C GLU A 470 18.67 -14.31 8.86
N PHE A 471 19.32 -13.53 9.74
CA PHE A 471 18.68 -12.44 10.50
C PHE A 471 18.55 -11.16 9.67
N ASP A 472 19.60 -10.77 8.96
CA ASP A 472 19.68 -9.53 8.17
C ASP A 472 18.85 -9.61 6.90
N PHE A 473 18.66 -10.78 6.28
CA PHE A 473 17.79 -10.91 5.10
C PHE A 473 16.32 -10.58 5.44
N GLY A 474 15.88 -10.88 6.67
CA GLY A 474 14.60 -10.40 7.20
C GLY A 474 14.50 -8.87 7.32
N LEU A 475 15.62 -8.15 7.48
CA LEU A 475 15.72 -6.69 7.67
C LEU A 475 16.20 -5.92 6.41
N TYR A 476 16.89 -6.59 5.48
CA TYR A 476 17.48 -6.01 4.27
C TYR A 476 16.41 -5.81 3.20
N PHE A 477 15.37 -6.65 3.18
CA PHE A 477 14.16 -6.46 2.37
C PHE A 477 13.44 -5.15 2.70
N GLN A 478 13.43 -4.74 3.99
CA GLN A 478 12.93 -3.44 4.43
C GLN A 478 13.76 -2.23 3.92
N LYS A 479 15.07 -2.38 3.68
CA LYS A 479 15.98 -1.27 3.34
C LYS A 479 16.24 -1.09 1.83
N MET A 480 16.31 -2.17 1.06
CA MET A 480 16.60 -2.06 -0.38
C MET A 480 15.42 -1.45 -1.16
N MET A 481 14.21 -1.67 -0.65
CA MET A 481 13.00 -1.26 -1.33
C MET A 481 12.72 0.25 -1.25
N SER A 482 13.29 0.93 -0.26
CA SER A 482 13.34 2.39 -0.20
C SER A 482 14.26 3.05 -1.25
N VAL A 483 15.15 2.31 -1.91
CA VAL A 483 16.11 2.86 -2.89
C VAL A 483 15.72 2.57 -4.35
N TRP A 484 14.93 1.53 -4.61
CA TRP A 484 14.56 1.13 -5.98
C TRP A 484 13.35 1.88 -6.57
N LEU A 485 12.60 2.63 -5.74
CA LEU A 485 11.44 3.46 -6.13
C LEU A 485 11.76 4.69 -7.02
N MET A 486 12.91 4.76 -7.69
CA MET A 486 13.33 5.94 -8.49
C MET A 486 13.92 5.67 -9.89
N ALA A 487 13.73 4.50 -10.52
CA ALA A 487 14.21 4.26 -11.90
C ALA A 487 13.12 3.68 -12.82
N PRO A 488 12.79 4.33 -13.96
CA PRO A 488 11.83 3.80 -14.92
C PRO A 488 12.50 2.89 -15.97
N GLY A 489 11.89 1.72 -16.19
CA GLY A 489 11.87 1.00 -17.47
C GLY A 489 13.09 0.16 -17.86
N VAL A 490 12.98 -1.16 -17.73
CA VAL A 490 13.75 -2.13 -18.54
C VAL A 490 12.82 -3.29 -18.95
N LYS A 491 12.62 -3.43 -20.27
CA LYS A 491 11.85 -4.53 -20.90
C LYS A 491 12.65 -5.84 -20.89
N SER A 492 11.92 -6.93 -20.69
CA SER A 492 12.33 -8.33 -20.83
C SER A 492 12.70 -8.70 -22.28
N GLY A 493 13.68 -9.60 -22.42
CA GLY A 493 14.15 -10.19 -23.68
C GLY A 493 13.30 -11.38 -24.16
N PRO A 494 13.59 -11.93 -25.35
CA PRO A 494 12.60 -12.59 -26.20
C PRO A 494 12.37 -14.07 -25.89
N ALA A 495 11.16 -14.50 -26.24
CA ALA A 495 10.63 -15.86 -26.19
C ALA A 495 11.48 -16.88 -26.98
N ILE A 496 11.72 -18.04 -26.35
CA ILE A 496 12.21 -19.26 -26.99
C ILE A 496 11.01 -20.01 -27.55
N GLN A 497 11.06 -20.34 -28.84
CA GLN A 497 10.08 -21.16 -29.54
C GLN A 497 10.29 -22.64 -29.21
N ASP A 498 9.24 -23.35 -28.78
CA ASP A 498 9.23 -24.81 -28.76
C ASP A 498 8.16 -25.41 -29.69
N LYS A 499 8.58 -26.46 -30.40
CA LYS A 499 7.80 -27.29 -31.33
C LYS A 499 7.12 -28.47 -30.61
N PRO A 500 6.07 -29.09 -31.22
CA PRO A 500 5.22 -30.07 -30.54
C PRO A 500 5.71 -31.52 -30.71
N GLY A 501 5.45 -32.36 -29.70
CA GLY A 501 5.72 -33.81 -29.76
C GLY A 501 5.23 -34.62 -28.55
N ASP A 502 3.95 -34.99 -28.57
CA ASP A 502 3.35 -36.33 -28.36
C ASP A 502 3.42 -37.13 -27.03
N ASN A 503 2.22 -37.56 -26.60
CA ASN A 503 1.78 -38.79 -25.88
C ASN A 503 2.09 -39.09 -24.40
N GLY A 504 1.04 -39.04 -23.56
CA GLY A 504 0.51 -40.27 -22.91
C GLY A 504 0.51 -40.42 -21.37
N ARG A 505 -0.68 -40.27 -20.76
CA ARG A 505 -1.24 -40.84 -19.50
C ARG A 505 -0.93 -40.22 -18.11
N PRO A 506 -1.90 -40.31 -17.16
CA PRO A 506 -2.03 -39.40 -16.03
C PRO A 506 -1.43 -39.99 -14.74
N THR A 507 -0.74 -39.15 -13.98
CA THR A 507 -0.32 -39.43 -12.60
C THR A 507 -0.83 -38.34 -11.68
N ILE A 508 -1.53 -38.79 -10.65
CA ILE A 508 -2.07 -38.01 -9.53
C ILE A 508 -0.90 -37.42 -8.75
N HIS A 509 -0.81 -36.09 -8.62
CA HIS A 509 0.11 -35.44 -7.68
C HIS A 509 -0.56 -34.30 -6.92
N SER A 510 -0.36 -34.37 -5.60
CA SER A 510 -0.62 -33.42 -4.54
C SER A 510 -0.29 -31.97 -4.90
N GLY A 511 -1.20 -31.06 -4.57
CA GLY A 511 -1.17 -29.65 -4.96
C GLY A 511 0.06 -28.87 -4.49
N SER A 512 0.87 -28.44 -5.45
CA SER A 512 1.58 -27.16 -5.38
C SER A 512 0.59 -26.04 -5.70
N VAL A 513 0.63 -24.95 -4.93
CA VAL A 513 -0.05 -23.70 -5.30
C VAL A 513 0.70 -23.14 -6.51
N ASN A 514 0.22 -23.45 -7.71
CA ASN A 514 0.78 -22.88 -8.94
C ASN A 514 0.29 -21.42 -9.08
N SER A 515 1.22 -20.46 -8.97
CA SER A 515 1.00 -19.10 -9.47
C SER A 515 0.68 -19.17 -10.97
N MET A 516 -0.37 -18.47 -11.39
CA MET A 516 -0.65 -18.28 -12.82
C MET A 516 0.17 -17.09 -13.30
N GLU A 517 1.21 -17.38 -14.07
CA GLU A 517 2.15 -16.35 -14.54
C GLU A 517 1.75 -15.77 -15.90
N SER A 518 0.69 -16.28 -16.54
CA SER A 518 0.33 -15.90 -17.90
C SER A 518 -1.17 -15.88 -18.21
N VAL A 519 -1.57 -15.05 -19.19
CA VAL A 519 -2.94 -14.97 -19.72
C VAL A 519 -3.44 -16.32 -20.28
N PRO A 520 -2.63 -17.14 -20.98
CA PRO A 520 -3.01 -18.50 -21.38
C PRO A 520 -3.37 -19.45 -20.22
N ASP A 521 -2.73 -19.33 -19.07
CA ASP A 521 -3.04 -20.17 -17.90
C ASP A 521 -4.36 -19.76 -17.25
N LEU A 522 -4.59 -18.45 -17.12
CA LEU A 522 -5.89 -17.91 -16.70
C LEU A 522 -7.00 -18.35 -17.65
N THR A 523 -6.74 -18.20 -18.96
CA THR A 523 -7.59 -18.69 -20.04
C THR A 523 -7.93 -20.16 -19.75
N LYS A 524 -6.94 -21.06 -19.72
CA LYS A 524 -7.16 -22.49 -19.47
C LYS A 524 -7.92 -22.82 -18.18
N SER A 525 -7.84 -21.99 -17.15
CA SER A 525 -8.62 -22.16 -15.91
C SER A 525 -10.06 -21.66 -15.98
N MET A 526 -10.31 -20.64 -16.81
CA MET A 526 -11.66 -20.19 -17.16
C MET A 526 -12.37 -21.19 -18.09
N TYR A 527 -11.61 -21.96 -18.88
CA TYR A 527 -12.13 -22.95 -19.84
C TYR A 527 -12.07 -24.38 -19.28
N VAL A 528 -13.22 -24.93 -18.89
CA VAL A 528 -13.40 -26.38 -18.81
C VAL A 528 -14.26 -26.80 -20.00
N ASP A 529 -13.66 -27.52 -20.95
CA ASP A 529 -14.37 -28.06 -22.11
C ASP A 529 -15.29 -29.20 -21.63
N PHE A 530 -16.61 -28.96 -21.68
CA PHE A 530 -17.64 -30.00 -21.54
C PHE A 530 -18.46 -30.02 -22.82
N ASP A 531 -18.47 -31.16 -23.51
CA ASP A 531 -19.29 -31.43 -24.71
C ASP A 531 -19.10 -30.48 -25.90
N GLY A 532 -17.87 -30.01 -26.16
CA GLY A 532 -17.50 -29.42 -27.45
C GLY A 532 -18.02 -28.00 -27.71
N TYR A 533 -18.38 -27.25 -26.66
CA TYR A 533 -18.71 -25.83 -26.74
C TYR A 533 -17.65 -24.98 -26.02
N PRO A 534 -16.77 -24.25 -26.74
CA PRO A 534 -15.77 -23.39 -26.11
C PRO A 534 -16.42 -22.15 -25.48
N CYS A 535 -16.43 -22.07 -24.15
CA CYS A 535 -17.02 -20.96 -23.40
C CYS A 535 -15.98 -19.90 -23.03
N VAL A 536 -15.89 -18.83 -23.83
CA VAL A 536 -15.10 -17.57 -23.77
C VAL A 536 -13.86 -17.54 -24.71
N ARG A 537 -13.72 -16.44 -25.45
CA ARG A 537 -12.48 -16.04 -26.10
C ARG A 537 -12.61 -14.53 -26.06
N LEU A 538 -11.89 -13.92 -25.11
CA LEU A 538 -11.75 -12.48 -24.90
C LEU A 538 -12.96 -11.66 -25.33
N LEU A 539 -13.79 -11.24 -24.37
CA LEU A 539 -14.66 -10.07 -24.52
C LEU A 539 -15.50 -10.14 -25.81
N ASN A 540 -16.65 -10.80 -25.76
CA ASN A 540 -17.69 -10.57 -26.76
C ASN A 540 -19.07 -10.68 -26.13
N LEU A 541 -19.77 -9.55 -26.03
CA LEU A 541 -21.16 -9.45 -25.59
C LEU A 541 -22.18 -9.74 -26.72
N THR A 542 -21.72 -10.12 -27.93
CA THR A 542 -22.59 -10.23 -29.12
C THR A 542 -22.74 -11.65 -29.72
N GLY A 543 -22.28 -12.70 -29.03
CA GLY A 543 -22.56 -14.08 -29.43
C GLY A 543 -23.82 -14.63 -28.75
N GLU A 544 -24.59 -15.49 -29.43
CA GLU A 544 -25.57 -16.35 -28.75
C GLU A 544 -24.92 -16.96 -27.50
N ILE A 545 -25.60 -16.86 -26.34
CA ILE A 545 -25.11 -17.21 -25.01
C ILE A 545 -24.53 -18.62 -25.00
N GLY A 546 -23.22 -18.70 -25.27
CA GLY A 546 -22.47 -19.94 -25.35
C GLY A 546 -21.92 -20.40 -24.01
N CYS A 547 -22.10 -19.63 -22.91
CA CYS A 547 -21.67 -20.03 -21.58
C CYS A 547 -22.84 -20.68 -20.84
N SER A 548 -22.94 -22.01 -20.88
CA SER A 548 -24.09 -22.67 -20.25
C SER A 548 -24.05 -22.60 -18.70
N ARG A 549 -22.87 -22.47 -18.06
CA ARG A 549 -22.61 -22.40 -16.59
C ARG A 549 -21.22 -21.80 -16.30
N PHE A 550 -21.07 -20.91 -15.31
CA PHE A 550 -19.76 -20.42 -14.82
C PHE A 550 -19.86 -19.85 -13.39
N SER A 551 -19.06 -20.38 -12.45
CA SER A 551 -18.88 -19.83 -11.11
C SER A 551 -17.39 -19.58 -10.82
N PRO A 552 -16.99 -18.33 -10.45
CA PRO A 552 -15.60 -18.03 -10.12
C PRO A 552 -15.20 -18.49 -8.70
N ASP A 553 -16.18 -18.87 -7.87
CA ASP A 553 -15.96 -19.33 -6.50
C ASP A 553 -15.40 -20.76 -6.43
N GLN A 554 -15.02 -21.20 -5.24
CA GLN A 554 -14.58 -22.56 -4.96
C GLN A 554 -15.74 -23.55 -5.02
N LYS A 555 -15.39 -24.84 -5.07
CA LYS A 555 -16.38 -25.92 -5.08
C LYS A 555 -17.15 -26.09 -3.77
N PHE A 556 -16.54 -25.68 -2.67
CA PHE A 556 -17.18 -25.61 -1.36
C PHE A 556 -16.87 -24.25 -0.74
N PRO A 557 -17.71 -23.24 -1.00
CA PRO A 557 -17.58 -21.92 -0.37
C PRO A 557 -17.67 -22.04 1.15
N GLY A 558 -16.73 -21.42 1.88
CA GLY A 558 -16.72 -21.38 3.35
C GLY A 558 -16.52 -22.74 4.04
N ALA A 559 -15.89 -23.71 3.37
CA ALA A 559 -15.71 -25.06 3.87
C ALA A 559 -15.07 -25.13 5.28
N GLU A 560 -14.16 -24.23 5.60
CA GLU A 560 -13.48 -24.11 6.90
C GLU A 560 -14.41 -23.79 8.08
N PHE A 561 -15.60 -23.27 7.79
CA PHE A 561 -16.63 -22.96 8.79
C PHE A 561 -17.71 -24.03 8.89
N ALA A 562 -17.68 -25.02 7.99
CA ALA A 562 -18.68 -26.06 7.95
C ALA A 562 -18.70 -26.89 9.26
N PRO A 563 -19.87 -27.24 9.80
CA PRO A 563 -20.00 -28.02 11.03
C PRO A 563 -19.69 -29.52 10.82
N TYR A 564 -18.98 -29.89 9.76
CA TYR A 564 -18.79 -31.26 9.29
C TYR A 564 -17.48 -31.87 9.74
N LYS A 565 -17.44 -33.21 9.79
CA LYS A 565 -16.20 -33.96 10.05
C LYS A 565 -15.24 -33.95 8.85
N THR A 566 -15.77 -33.82 7.64
CA THR A 566 -15.00 -33.88 6.38
C THR A 566 -15.51 -32.83 5.40
N ASN A 567 -14.60 -32.03 4.86
CA ASN A 567 -14.92 -30.86 4.01
C ASN A 567 -14.76 -31.15 2.51
N ASN A 568 -14.97 -32.40 2.08
CA ASN A 568 -14.74 -32.81 0.69
C ASN A 568 -15.99 -32.74 -0.20
N TYR A 569 -17.11 -32.25 0.33
CA TYR A 569 -18.36 -32.19 -0.41
C TYR A 569 -18.38 -30.99 -1.36
N GLU A 570 -18.87 -31.17 -2.58
CA GLU A 570 -18.91 -30.12 -3.60
C GLU A 570 -20.33 -29.55 -3.72
N TRP A 571 -20.66 -28.51 -2.94
CA TRP A 571 -21.93 -27.79 -3.07
C TRP A 571 -22.03 -27.03 -4.39
N ASN A 572 -20.90 -26.51 -4.87
CA ASN A 572 -20.75 -25.79 -6.13
C ASN A 572 -19.83 -26.57 -7.11
N PRO A 573 -20.30 -27.66 -7.74
CA PRO A 573 -19.44 -28.53 -8.57
C PRO A 573 -18.81 -27.81 -9.78
N ILE A 574 -19.41 -26.70 -10.23
CA ILE A 574 -18.92 -25.86 -11.33
C ILE A 574 -17.94 -24.75 -10.88
N GLY A 575 -17.65 -24.66 -9.58
CA GLY A 575 -16.75 -23.67 -9.01
C GLY A 575 -15.31 -23.82 -9.51
N SER A 576 -14.80 -22.79 -10.18
CA SER A 576 -13.43 -22.75 -10.73
C SER A 576 -12.35 -22.34 -9.71
N GLY A 577 -12.75 -21.65 -8.64
CA GLY A 577 -11.86 -21.07 -7.64
C GLY A 577 -10.95 -19.97 -8.18
N VAL A 578 -11.28 -19.38 -9.32
CA VAL A 578 -10.47 -18.33 -10.00
C VAL A 578 -10.48 -17.02 -9.20
N MET A 579 -11.57 -16.72 -8.48
CA MET A 579 -11.70 -15.55 -7.60
C MET A 579 -10.68 -15.50 -6.46
N TRP A 580 -10.21 -16.66 -6.00
CA TRP A 580 -9.37 -16.76 -4.80
C TRP A 580 -7.87 -16.91 -5.11
N ARG A 581 -7.46 -16.63 -6.36
CA ARG A 581 -6.05 -16.73 -6.80
C ARG A 581 -5.42 -15.35 -6.92
N ALA A 582 -4.12 -15.28 -6.66
CA ALA A 582 -3.34 -14.07 -6.89
C ALA A 582 -2.91 -13.98 -8.35
N TYR A 583 -3.08 -12.80 -8.95
CA TYR A 583 -2.69 -12.50 -10.34
C TYR A 583 -1.59 -11.44 -10.36
N SER A 584 -0.53 -11.67 -11.14
CA SER A 584 0.56 -10.71 -11.35
C SER A 584 0.29 -9.71 -12.48
N PHE A 585 -0.93 -9.75 -13.04
CA PHE A 585 -1.40 -8.86 -14.10
C PHE A 585 -2.86 -8.47 -13.85
N PRO A 586 -3.30 -7.28 -14.29
CA PRO A 586 -4.66 -6.84 -14.07
C PRO A 586 -5.64 -7.49 -15.04
N VAL A 587 -6.89 -7.67 -14.60
CA VAL A 587 -7.99 -8.21 -15.41
C VAL A 587 -9.17 -7.26 -15.33
N PHE A 588 -9.66 -6.81 -16.49
CA PHE A 588 -10.75 -5.84 -16.60
C PHE A 588 -11.95 -6.47 -17.32
N LEU A 589 -13.16 -6.19 -16.82
CA LEU A 589 -14.40 -6.47 -17.53
C LEU A 589 -14.78 -5.23 -18.36
N LEU A 590 -14.88 -5.38 -19.67
CA LEU A 590 -15.32 -4.28 -20.55
C LEU A 590 -16.81 -4.36 -20.83
N THR A 591 -17.41 -3.20 -21.06
CA THR A 591 -18.76 -3.08 -21.61
C THR A 591 -18.79 -3.52 -23.08
N GLU A 592 -19.99 -3.65 -23.64
CA GLU A 592 -20.16 -4.04 -25.06
C GLU A 592 -19.50 -3.02 -25.99
N ALA A 593 -19.75 -1.74 -25.75
CA ALA A 593 -19.14 -0.65 -26.51
C ALA A 593 -17.60 -0.65 -26.37
N GLY A 594 -17.09 -0.84 -25.15
CA GLY A 594 -15.64 -0.91 -24.91
C GLY A 594 -14.99 -2.12 -25.60
N THR A 595 -15.70 -3.25 -25.59
CA THR A 595 -15.28 -4.47 -26.29
C THR A 595 -15.18 -4.27 -27.80
N GLN A 596 -16.21 -3.72 -28.42
CA GLN A 596 -16.24 -3.44 -29.86
C GLN A 596 -15.10 -2.48 -30.26
N LEU A 597 -14.86 -1.45 -29.46
CA LEU A 597 -13.76 -0.50 -29.67
C LEU A 597 -12.40 -1.21 -29.63
N VAL A 598 -12.13 -2.02 -28.60
CA VAL A 598 -10.86 -2.74 -28.47
C VAL A 598 -10.67 -3.77 -29.59
N GLN A 599 -11.75 -4.44 -30.02
CA GLN A 599 -11.71 -5.36 -31.16
C GLN A 599 -11.41 -4.62 -32.47
N GLU A 600 -12.01 -3.46 -32.71
CA GLU A 600 -11.73 -2.63 -33.88
C GLU A 600 -10.27 -2.19 -33.91
N VAL A 601 -9.74 -1.76 -32.77
CA VAL A 601 -8.32 -1.41 -32.60
C VAL A 601 -7.40 -2.61 -32.90
N ALA A 602 -7.69 -3.79 -32.35
CA ALA A 602 -6.92 -4.99 -32.60
C ALA A 602 -6.94 -5.39 -34.09
N MET A 603 -8.11 -5.36 -34.74
CA MET A 603 -8.24 -5.65 -36.17
C MET A 603 -7.51 -4.62 -37.04
N ASN A 604 -7.52 -3.35 -36.65
CA ASN A 604 -6.78 -2.29 -37.36
C ASN A 604 -5.27 -2.51 -37.26
N ASN A 605 -4.75 -2.93 -36.10
CA ASN A 605 -3.34 -3.28 -35.95
C ASN A 605 -2.92 -4.48 -36.81
N GLU A 606 -3.75 -5.53 -36.87
CA GLU A 606 -3.47 -6.69 -37.73
C GLU A 606 -3.42 -6.32 -39.22
N LYS A 607 -4.30 -5.40 -39.66
CA LYS A 607 -4.28 -4.85 -41.03
C LYS A 607 -3.05 -3.98 -41.29
N LYS A 608 -2.56 -3.27 -40.27
CA LYS A 608 -1.39 -2.36 -40.31
C LYS A 608 -0.05 -3.06 -40.03
N LYS A 609 0.07 -4.39 -40.21
CA LYS A 609 1.24 -5.22 -39.85
C LYS A 609 2.64 -4.76 -40.33
N ASN A 610 2.73 -3.75 -41.20
CA ASN A 610 3.96 -3.13 -41.72
C ASN A 610 4.01 -1.60 -41.53
N ASP A 611 3.11 -1.02 -40.74
CA ASP A 611 3.01 0.42 -40.50
C ASP A 611 3.91 0.86 -39.34
N TYR A 612 4.23 2.16 -39.28
CA TYR A 612 5.16 2.73 -38.29
C TYR A 612 4.49 3.04 -36.94
N THR A 613 3.18 2.83 -36.83
CA THR A 613 2.36 3.07 -35.63
C THR A 613 1.48 1.87 -35.32
N GLU A 614 1.37 1.52 -34.05
CA GLU A 614 0.45 0.52 -33.51
C GLU A 614 -0.46 1.17 -32.47
N ASP A 615 -1.75 0.85 -32.50
CA ASP A 615 -2.74 1.37 -31.56
C ASP A 615 -2.70 0.49 -30.29
N VAL A 616 -2.29 1.03 -29.15
CA VAL A 616 -2.08 0.31 -27.88
C VAL A 616 -3.23 0.60 -26.91
N VAL A 617 -3.62 -0.43 -26.17
CA VAL A 617 -4.53 -0.33 -25.01
C VAL A 617 -3.70 -0.46 -23.75
N GLU A 618 -3.68 0.58 -22.92
CA GLU A 618 -3.02 0.58 -21.61
C GLU A 618 -4.07 0.48 -20.52
N PHE A 619 -3.81 -0.45 -19.60
CA PHE A 619 -4.61 -0.72 -18.42
C PHE A 619 -3.87 -0.10 -17.23
N ASP A 620 -4.39 1.00 -16.71
CA ASP A 620 -3.84 1.70 -15.55
C ASP A 620 -4.62 1.28 -14.30
N SER A 621 -4.05 0.33 -13.56
CA SER A 621 -4.58 -0.13 -12.27
C SER A 621 -3.43 -0.27 -11.29
N VAL A 622 -3.18 0.77 -10.52
CA VAL A 622 -2.15 0.75 -9.47
C VAL A 622 -2.83 0.45 -8.12
N MET A 623 -2.66 -0.79 -7.64
CA MET A 623 -2.98 -1.17 -6.27
C MET A 623 -1.98 -0.52 -5.31
N GLN A 624 -2.42 0.15 -4.25
CA GLN A 624 -1.50 0.72 -3.27
C GLN A 624 -0.81 -0.35 -2.38
N THR A 625 -1.33 -1.59 -2.33
CA THR A 625 -0.62 -2.76 -1.76
C THR A 625 0.61 -3.21 -2.57
N THR A 626 0.96 -2.48 -3.63
CA THR A 626 2.22 -2.69 -4.38
C THR A 626 3.45 -2.04 -3.73
N LYS A 627 3.32 -1.46 -2.53
CA LYS A 627 4.49 -1.19 -1.68
C LYS A 627 5.09 -2.53 -1.22
N SER A 628 6.39 -2.78 -1.41
CA SER A 628 6.97 -4.04 -0.92
C SER A 628 6.98 -4.08 0.61
N GLY A 629 6.63 -5.24 1.14
CA GLY A 629 6.38 -5.46 2.56
C GLY A 629 4.92 -5.84 2.86
N THR A 630 3.95 -5.40 2.05
CA THR A 630 2.54 -5.76 2.27
C THR A 630 2.17 -7.02 1.49
N ARG A 631 2.13 -8.18 2.18
CA ARG A 631 1.76 -9.48 1.60
C ARG A 631 0.50 -10.10 2.22
N ASP A 632 0.06 -9.54 3.34
CA ASP A 632 -1.09 -10.01 4.12
C ASP A 632 -1.86 -8.82 4.71
N SER A 633 -3.02 -9.13 5.28
CA SER A 633 -3.91 -8.15 5.90
C SER A 633 -3.25 -7.40 7.08
N GLU A 634 -2.33 -8.03 7.81
CA GLU A 634 -1.67 -7.42 8.98
C GLU A 634 -0.66 -6.35 8.56
N SER A 635 0.25 -6.71 7.65
CA SER A 635 1.25 -5.79 7.08
C SER A 635 0.58 -4.61 6.35
N CYS A 636 -0.50 -4.84 5.61
CA CYS A 636 -1.16 -3.77 4.87
C CYS A 636 -1.94 -2.80 5.77
N LEU A 637 -2.54 -3.27 6.88
CA LEU A 637 -3.22 -2.40 7.85
C LEU A 637 -2.23 -1.57 8.66
N GLN A 638 -1.08 -2.16 9.03
CA GLN A 638 0.01 -1.44 9.71
C GLN A 638 0.58 -0.30 8.85
N GLU A 639 0.75 -0.53 7.53
CA GLU A 639 1.24 0.47 6.57
C GLU A 639 0.16 1.41 6.02
N GLN A 640 -1.10 1.23 6.47
CA GLN A 640 -2.28 1.98 6.02
C GLN A 640 -2.48 1.99 4.49
N THR A 641 -2.12 0.89 3.81
CA THR A 641 -2.29 0.73 2.36
C THR A 641 -3.54 -0.06 1.99
N CYS A 642 -4.28 -0.55 2.98
CA CYS A 642 -5.53 -1.29 2.82
C CYS A 642 -6.50 -0.91 3.95
N LEU A 643 -7.76 -1.34 3.80
CA LEU A 643 -8.81 -1.16 4.80
C LEU A 643 -9.53 -2.49 5.03
N PRO A 644 -10.04 -2.76 6.24
CA PRO A 644 -10.84 -3.95 6.50
C PRO A 644 -12.06 -4.04 5.60
N LEU A 645 -12.43 -5.24 5.15
CA LEU A 645 -13.76 -5.48 4.61
C LEU A 645 -14.80 -5.35 5.73
N GLY A 646 -15.93 -4.72 5.40
CA GLY A 646 -17.04 -4.59 6.33
C GLY A 646 -17.91 -3.35 6.21
N GLY A 647 -17.98 -2.70 5.03
CA GLY A 647 -19.07 -1.78 4.77
C GLY A 647 -18.85 -0.46 4.04
N TYR A 648 -18.15 -0.41 2.91
CA TYR A 648 -17.96 0.84 2.15
C TYR A 648 -17.62 0.62 0.67
N ARG A 649 -18.15 1.49 -0.18
CA ARG A 649 -17.76 1.59 -1.59
C ARG A 649 -16.58 2.56 -1.78
N SER A 650 -15.41 2.09 -2.22
CA SER A 650 -14.35 2.96 -2.75
C SER A 650 -14.85 3.72 -3.99
N TRP A 651 -14.54 5.01 -4.06
CA TRP A 651 -15.04 5.97 -5.05
C TRP A 651 -14.67 5.66 -6.51
N GLU A 652 -15.62 5.93 -7.41
CA GLU A 652 -15.34 6.54 -8.70
C GLU A 652 -15.00 8.02 -8.46
N CYS A 653 -13.83 8.49 -8.92
CA CYS A 653 -13.45 9.90 -8.86
C CYS A 653 -14.23 10.73 -9.90
N PRO A 654 -15.02 11.76 -9.51
CA PRO A 654 -15.47 12.77 -10.45
C PRO A 654 -14.28 13.67 -10.83
N HIS A 655 -14.13 13.89 -12.14
CA HIS A 655 -13.22 14.86 -12.73
C HIS A 655 -13.26 16.22 -12.01
N PHE A 656 -12.18 16.62 -11.31
CA PHE A 656 -11.88 18.03 -11.11
C PHE A 656 -10.37 18.29 -11.13
N TYR A 657 -9.99 19.31 -11.90
CA TYR A 657 -8.63 19.72 -12.24
C TYR A 657 -7.83 20.29 -11.05
N MET A 658 -6.52 19.99 -11.07
CA MET A 658 -5.37 20.84 -10.71
C MET A 658 -5.12 21.35 -9.28
N PHE A 659 -3.88 21.04 -8.84
CA PHE A 659 -2.97 21.76 -7.92
C PHE A 659 -3.51 22.22 -6.55
N ILE A 660 -2.99 21.60 -5.49
CA ILE A 660 -2.22 22.23 -4.39
C ILE A 660 -1.84 21.10 -3.40
N TYR A 661 -0.55 20.79 -3.28
CA TYR A 661 -0.01 20.00 -2.17
C TYR A 661 0.05 20.90 -0.93
N VAL A 662 -1.05 20.97 -0.19
CA VAL A 662 -1.06 21.41 1.21
C VAL A 662 -1.72 20.30 2.01
N SER A 663 -0.98 19.85 3.01
CA SER A 663 -1.43 18.94 4.06
C SER A 663 -2.76 19.44 4.64
N TYR A 664 -3.87 18.83 4.21
CA TYR A 664 -5.15 18.86 4.89
C TYR A 664 -5.57 17.40 5.05
N ARG A 665 -5.81 17.01 6.31
CA ARG A 665 -6.60 15.82 6.64
C ARG A 665 -7.80 15.78 5.70
N VAL A 666 -8.00 14.66 5.01
CA VAL A 666 -9.15 14.46 4.11
C VAL A 666 -10.41 14.53 4.96
N GLY A 667 -11.02 15.71 5.03
CA GLY A 667 -12.38 15.93 5.48
C GLY A 667 -13.29 15.92 4.28
N LEU A 668 -13.69 14.72 3.82
CA LEU A 668 -14.79 14.46 2.91
C LEU A 668 -15.46 13.14 3.34
N SER A 669 -16.78 13.20 3.57
CA SER A 669 -17.62 12.31 4.39
C SER A 669 -17.84 10.88 3.83
N PRO A 670 -17.48 9.78 4.54
CA PRO A 670 -17.55 8.39 4.02
C PRO A 670 -18.40 7.35 4.80
N ALA A 671 -19.05 6.41 4.07
CA ALA A 671 -20.08 5.45 4.50
C ALA A 671 -19.65 4.10 5.14
N LEU A 672 -20.57 3.43 5.86
CA LEU A 672 -20.53 2.22 6.71
C LEU A 672 -21.73 1.31 6.36
N MET A 673 -21.53 0.06 5.93
CA MET A 673 -22.56 -0.98 5.86
C MET A 673 -22.56 -1.77 7.15
N GLY A 674 -23.74 -2.10 7.64
CA GLY A 674 -23.92 -2.96 8.80
C GLY A 674 -25.03 -3.97 8.52
N SER A 675 -24.94 -5.13 9.16
CA SER A 675 -26.05 -6.07 9.22
C SER A 675 -27.23 -5.39 9.91
N VAL A 676 -28.46 -5.73 9.51
CA VAL A 676 -29.68 -5.11 10.01
C VAL A 676 -30.53 -6.16 10.68
N TRP A 677 -31.03 -5.89 11.88
CA TRP A 677 -32.03 -6.75 12.50
C TRP A 677 -33.22 -5.95 13.03
N SER A 678 -34.39 -6.59 13.10
CA SER A 678 -35.61 -6.04 13.68
C SER A 678 -36.48 -7.13 14.32
N SER A 679 -37.41 -6.75 15.20
CA SER A 679 -38.36 -7.68 15.83
C SER A 679 -39.81 -7.32 15.51
N LEU A 680 -40.68 -8.33 15.40
CA LEU A 680 -42.11 -8.16 15.22
C LEU A 680 -42.88 -9.00 16.26
N PRO A 681 -43.67 -8.39 17.16
CA PRO A 681 -43.77 -6.94 17.42
C PRO A 681 -42.45 -6.35 17.99
N PRO A 682 -42.31 -5.00 18.07
CA PRO A 682 -41.14 -4.34 18.66
C PRO A 682 -40.92 -4.75 20.13
N LEU A 683 -39.68 -5.11 20.49
CA LEU A 683 -39.28 -5.40 21.88
C LEU A 683 -39.33 -4.15 22.76
N ASN A 684 -39.83 -4.31 23.99
CA ASN A 684 -39.92 -3.23 24.96
C ASN A 684 -38.85 -3.39 26.06
N ASN A 685 -37.85 -2.51 26.10
CA ASN A 685 -36.71 -2.60 27.02
C ASN A 685 -37.08 -2.39 28.51
N SER A 686 -38.31 -1.98 28.83
CA SER A 686 -38.74 -1.62 30.19
C SER A 686 -39.40 -2.75 31.01
N SER A 687 -39.73 -3.90 30.41
CA SER A 687 -40.42 -5.00 31.12
C SER A 687 -39.45 -6.13 31.48
N SER A 688 -38.89 -6.06 32.68
CA SER A 688 -37.90 -6.99 33.22
C SER A 688 -38.43 -8.36 33.66
N ASN A 689 -39.60 -8.85 33.19
CA ASN A 689 -40.22 -10.02 33.83
C ASN A 689 -40.69 -11.21 32.99
N HIS A 690 -40.80 -11.18 31.66
CA HIS A 690 -41.00 -12.42 30.86
C HIS A 690 -40.54 -12.23 29.42
N SER A 691 -39.36 -12.73 29.06
CA SER A 691 -38.88 -12.73 27.68
C SER A 691 -39.38 -13.98 26.94
N LYS A 692 -40.19 -13.80 25.89
CA LYS A 692 -40.69 -14.88 25.03
C LYS A 692 -39.51 -15.59 24.33
N PRO A 693 -39.59 -16.92 24.04
CA PRO A 693 -38.63 -17.60 23.18
C PRO A 693 -38.55 -16.92 21.82
N ILE A 694 -37.38 -16.92 21.19
CA ILE A 694 -37.11 -16.20 19.94
C ILE A 694 -37.00 -17.19 18.77
N ILE A 695 -37.74 -16.90 17.70
CA ILE A 695 -37.51 -17.48 16.37
C ILE A 695 -36.72 -16.45 15.57
N LEU A 696 -35.47 -16.79 15.25
CA LEU A 696 -34.58 -15.92 14.48
C LEU A 696 -34.62 -16.33 13.01
N THR A 697 -35.18 -15.48 12.15
CA THR A 697 -35.19 -15.69 10.70
C THR A 697 -34.11 -14.85 10.05
N VAL A 698 -33.26 -15.46 9.22
CA VAL A 698 -32.07 -14.82 8.68
C VAL A 698 -31.99 -14.93 7.15
N ALA A 699 -31.38 -13.93 6.52
CA ALA A 699 -30.99 -13.96 5.10
C ALA A 699 -29.68 -13.18 4.92
N SER A 700 -28.91 -13.50 3.89
CA SER A 700 -27.74 -12.69 3.49
C SER A 700 -28.17 -11.59 2.52
N MET A 701 -27.42 -10.48 2.49
CA MET A 701 -27.59 -9.38 1.53
C MET A 701 -26.34 -9.07 0.69
N ASP A 702 -25.22 -9.76 0.91
CA ASP A 702 -23.99 -9.56 0.14
C ASP A 702 -23.65 -10.73 -0.76
N SER A 703 -23.21 -10.43 -1.97
CA SER A 703 -22.64 -11.40 -2.92
C SER A 703 -21.15 -11.16 -3.13
N ALA A 704 -20.48 -12.12 -3.77
CA ALA A 704 -19.14 -11.92 -4.32
C ALA A 704 -19.14 -12.09 -5.83
N SER A 705 -18.15 -11.51 -6.50
CA SER A 705 -17.94 -11.62 -7.94
C SER A 705 -16.46 -11.44 -8.24
N PHE A 706 -15.97 -12.09 -9.30
CA PHE A 706 -14.61 -11.86 -9.82
C PHE A 706 -14.38 -10.38 -10.17
N PHE A 707 -15.45 -9.66 -10.53
CA PHE A 707 -15.43 -8.22 -10.79
C PHE A 707 -16.31 -7.50 -9.76
N ARG A 708 -15.69 -6.87 -8.77
CA ARG A 708 -16.32 -6.17 -7.63
C ARG A 708 -17.46 -5.22 -8.02
N ASP A 709 -17.27 -4.45 -9.09
CA ASP A 709 -18.25 -3.43 -9.52
C ASP A 709 -19.47 -4.02 -10.23
N LYS A 710 -19.43 -5.31 -10.62
CA LYS A 710 -20.56 -6.03 -11.18
C LYS A 710 -20.89 -7.23 -10.31
N ASN A 711 -21.59 -6.93 -9.22
CA ASN A 711 -21.93 -7.87 -8.16
C ASN A 711 -23.43 -7.80 -7.82
N LEU A 712 -24.21 -8.65 -8.51
CA LEU A 712 -25.66 -8.72 -8.37
C LEU A 712 -26.07 -9.84 -7.39
N GLY A 713 -25.68 -11.09 -7.66
CA GLY A 713 -26.04 -12.22 -6.79
C GLY A 713 -27.55 -12.47 -6.75
N ALA A 714 -28.20 -12.44 -7.91
CA ALA A 714 -29.66 -12.54 -8.04
C ALA A 714 -30.23 -13.81 -7.41
N GLU A 715 -29.66 -14.99 -7.68
CA GLU A 715 -30.10 -16.24 -7.07
C GLU A 715 -29.60 -16.34 -5.63
N SER A 716 -28.30 -16.08 -5.40
CA SER A 716 -27.70 -16.11 -4.07
C SER A 716 -26.87 -14.84 -3.83
N PRO A 717 -27.20 -14.01 -2.82
CA PRO A 717 -28.21 -14.24 -1.76
C PRO A 717 -29.55 -13.51 -1.97
N ILE A 718 -29.71 -12.69 -3.02
CA ILE A 718 -30.76 -11.67 -3.06
C ILE A 718 -32.17 -12.26 -3.21
N SER A 719 -32.33 -13.43 -3.82
CA SER A 719 -33.63 -14.12 -3.88
C SER A 719 -34.18 -14.43 -2.48
N GLY A 720 -33.33 -14.88 -1.55
CA GLY A 720 -33.66 -15.14 -0.15
C GLY A 720 -33.96 -13.87 0.63
N LEU A 721 -33.18 -12.81 0.41
CA LEU A 721 -33.44 -11.48 0.98
C LEU A 721 -34.82 -10.95 0.57
N ILE A 722 -35.16 -10.98 -0.72
CA ILE A 722 -36.46 -10.51 -1.21
C ILE A 722 -37.59 -11.37 -0.62
N ALA A 723 -37.39 -12.69 -0.50
CA ALA A 723 -38.36 -13.56 0.14
C ALA A 723 -38.57 -13.22 1.63
N LEU A 724 -37.50 -12.89 2.36
CA LEU A 724 -37.57 -12.42 3.75
C LEU A 724 -38.36 -11.12 3.87
N LEU A 725 -37.99 -10.09 3.09
CA LEU A 725 -38.64 -8.78 3.11
C LEU A 725 -40.15 -8.88 2.77
N ALA A 726 -40.49 -9.71 1.79
CA ALA A 726 -41.88 -9.97 1.42
C ALA A 726 -42.65 -10.76 2.49
N ALA A 727 -41.99 -11.68 3.19
CA ALA A 727 -42.58 -12.40 4.33
C ALA A 727 -42.86 -11.45 5.51
N VAL A 728 -41.91 -10.56 5.83
CA VAL A 728 -42.08 -9.52 6.87
C VAL A 728 -43.23 -8.57 6.51
N ASP A 729 -43.32 -8.09 5.27
CA ASP A 729 -44.42 -7.25 4.81
C ASP A 729 -45.78 -7.95 4.96
N SER A 730 -45.86 -9.25 4.62
CA SER A 730 -47.08 -10.04 4.79
C SER A 730 -47.48 -10.20 6.27
N LEU A 731 -46.50 -10.53 7.13
CA LEU A 731 -46.72 -10.70 8.57
C LEU A 731 -47.11 -9.40 9.28
N SER A 732 -46.55 -8.26 8.86
CA SER A 732 -46.84 -6.94 9.46
C SER A 732 -48.31 -6.51 9.41
N ARG A 733 -49.09 -7.13 8.52
CA ARG A 733 -50.52 -6.79 8.29
C ARG A 733 -51.47 -7.69 9.08
N VAL A 734 -50.95 -8.67 9.81
CA VAL A 734 -51.72 -9.61 10.61
C VAL A 734 -52.06 -8.98 11.95
N ASN A 735 -53.32 -9.09 12.38
CA ASN A 735 -53.75 -8.62 13.69
C ASN A 735 -53.45 -9.66 14.79
N GLY A 736 -53.20 -9.21 16.02
CA GLY A 736 -53.00 -10.11 17.18
C GLY A 736 -51.58 -10.65 17.34
N LEU A 737 -50.57 -9.99 16.74
CA LEU A 737 -49.16 -10.39 16.85
C LEU A 737 -48.61 -10.26 18.29
N ASP A 738 -49.19 -9.39 19.12
CA ASP A 738 -48.79 -9.21 20.53
C ASP A 738 -49.11 -10.44 21.40
N ASP A 739 -50.09 -11.25 20.99
CA ASP A 739 -50.56 -12.43 21.72
C ASP A 739 -49.78 -13.72 21.37
N LEU A 740 -48.80 -13.64 20.46
CA LEU A 740 -47.98 -14.80 20.07
C LEU A 740 -47.13 -15.34 21.23
N GLY A 741 -46.98 -16.67 21.32
CA GLY A 741 -46.21 -17.35 22.36
C GLY A 741 -44.69 -17.19 22.19
N LYS A 742 -44.22 -17.01 20.95
CA LYS A 742 -42.80 -16.77 20.61
C LYS A 742 -42.61 -15.42 19.91
N GLN A 743 -41.45 -14.81 20.12
CA GLN A 743 -41.03 -13.55 19.49
C GLN A 743 -40.41 -13.82 18.12
N LEU A 744 -40.87 -13.10 17.09
CA LEU A 744 -40.25 -13.12 15.77
C LEU A 744 -39.15 -12.07 15.69
N VAL A 745 -37.96 -12.49 15.26
CA VAL A 745 -36.81 -11.61 14.99
C VAL A 745 -36.30 -11.90 13.58
N PHE A 746 -36.05 -10.84 12.81
CA PHE A 746 -35.55 -10.90 11.44
C PHE A 746 -34.17 -10.27 11.40
N SER A 747 -33.19 -10.95 10.81
CA SER A 747 -31.84 -10.43 10.62
C SER A 747 -31.40 -10.58 9.17
N VAL A 748 -30.75 -9.54 8.66
CA VAL A 748 -30.14 -9.50 7.35
C VAL A 748 -28.65 -9.28 7.54
N PHE A 749 -27.85 -10.29 7.20
CA PHE A 749 -26.40 -10.27 7.41
C PHE A 749 -25.65 -9.82 6.16
N THR A 750 -24.60 -9.04 6.37
CA THR A 750 -23.65 -8.63 5.32
C THR A 750 -22.24 -9.13 5.66
N GLY A 751 -21.43 -9.38 4.65
CA GLY A 751 -20.12 -10.02 4.78
C GLY A 751 -20.18 -11.55 4.90
N GLU A 752 -21.30 -12.17 4.54
CA GLU A 752 -21.45 -13.63 4.60
C GLU A 752 -20.61 -14.33 3.53
N ALA A 753 -20.47 -13.73 2.34
CA ALA A 753 -19.60 -14.26 1.29
C ALA A 753 -18.10 -14.21 1.66
N TRP A 754 -17.75 -13.43 2.69
CA TRP A 754 -16.38 -13.17 3.15
C TRP A 754 -16.06 -13.87 4.47
N GLY A 755 -16.57 -15.08 4.66
CA GLY A 755 -16.31 -15.90 5.85
C GLY A 755 -17.22 -15.55 7.03
N TYR A 756 -18.49 -15.25 6.74
CA TYR A 756 -19.54 -15.05 7.76
C TYR A 756 -19.25 -13.86 8.70
N LEU A 757 -18.66 -12.77 8.18
CA LEU A 757 -18.23 -11.62 8.99
C LEU A 757 -19.41 -11.03 9.78
N GLY A 758 -20.57 -10.88 9.15
CA GLY A 758 -21.76 -10.30 9.76
C GLY A 758 -22.36 -11.18 10.85
N SER A 759 -22.68 -12.44 10.53
CA SER A 759 -23.30 -13.37 11.47
C SER A 759 -22.37 -13.72 12.65
N ARG A 760 -21.06 -13.85 12.43
CA ARG A 760 -20.08 -14.04 13.50
C ARG A 760 -19.97 -12.81 14.39
N ARG A 761 -19.90 -11.60 13.81
CA ARG A 761 -19.86 -10.37 14.61
C ARG A 761 -21.15 -10.19 15.40
N PHE A 762 -22.31 -10.46 14.81
CA PHE A 762 -23.59 -10.47 15.52
C PHE A 762 -23.58 -11.40 16.74
N LEU A 763 -23.08 -12.62 16.57
CA LEU A 763 -22.94 -13.56 17.67
C LEU A 763 -21.95 -13.09 18.75
N PHE A 764 -20.86 -12.43 18.35
CA PHE A 764 -19.90 -11.83 19.29
C PHE A 764 -20.51 -10.66 20.08
N GLU A 765 -21.26 -9.77 19.41
CA GLU A 765 -21.98 -8.68 20.05
C GLU A 765 -23.05 -9.18 21.03
N LEU A 766 -23.71 -10.30 20.72
CA LEU A 766 -24.65 -10.97 21.62
C LEU A 766 -24.00 -11.48 22.91
N ASP A 767 -22.75 -11.95 22.84
CA ASP A 767 -22.02 -12.40 24.04
C ASP A 767 -21.55 -11.22 24.88
N LEU A 768 -21.18 -10.11 24.24
CA LEU A 768 -20.82 -8.87 24.91
C LEU A 768 -22.03 -8.11 25.48
N GLN A 769 -23.25 -8.46 25.08
CA GLN A 769 -24.48 -7.72 25.39
C GLN A 769 -24.36 -6.24 25.03
N SER A 770 -23.84 -5.95 23.83
CA SER A 770 -23.63 -4.57 23.39
C SER A 770 -24.94 -3.86 23.01
N GLU A 771 -24.86 -2.53 22.84
CA GLU A 771 -26.00 -1.70 22.46
C GLU A 771 -26.60 -2.09 21.09
N ALA A 772 -25.78 -2.60 20.17
CA ALA A 772 -26.19 -2.99 18.82
C ALA A 772 -27.21 -4.14 18.79
N VAL A 773 -27.19 -4.99 19.83
CA VAL A 773 -28.08 -6.16 20.00
C VAL A 773 -28.93 -6.05 21.26
N SER A 774 -29.07 -4.84 21.81
CA SER A 774 -29.88 -4.58 23.00
C SER A 774 -31.30 -5.15 22.85
N GLY A 775 -31.71 -5.97 23.81
CA GLY A 775 -33.02 -6.62 23.84
C GLY A 775 -33.00 -8.08 23.38
N LEU A 776 -31.93 -8.54 22.74
CA LEU A 776 -31.73 -9.94 22.38
C LEU A 776 -30.85 -10.67 23.41
N ASN A 777 -31.13 -11.95 23.64
CA ASN A 777 -30.29 -12.82 24.46
C ASN A 777 -30.11 -14.16 23.75
N SER A 778 -28.86 -14.62 23.64
CA SER A 778 -28.51 -15.87 22.96
C SER A 778 -29.21 -17.10 23.58
N SER A 779 -29.52 -17.08 24.88
CA SER A 779 -30.20 -18.19 25.55
C SER A 779 -31.70 -18.31 25.21
N LEU A 780 -32.29 -17.28 24.60
CA LEU A 780 -33.71 -17.26 24.22
C LEU A 780 -33.94 -17.69 22.78
N ILE A 781 -32.87 -17.79 21.97
CA ILE A 781 -32.97 -18.21 20.56
C ILE A 781 -33.22 -19.71 20.53
N GLU A 782 -34.45 -20.10 20.22
CA GLU A 782 -34.89 -21.50 20.18
C GLU A 782 -34.54 -22.15 18.84
N THR A 783 -34.88 -21.44 17.75
CA THR A 783 -34.70 -21.91 16.37
C THR A 783 -34.20 -20.79 15.48
N VAL A 784 -33.24 -21.11 14.60
CA VAL A 784 -32.77 -20.25 13.51
C VAL A 784 -33.26 -20.77 12.17
N ILE A 785 -33.96 -19.95 11.40
CA ILE A 785 -34.45 -20.29 10.06
C ILE A 785 -33.77 -19.38 9.04
N GLU A 786 -32.92 -19.93 8.19
CA GLU A 786 -32.28 -19.19 7.11
C GLU A 786 -33.01 -19.39 5.78
N ILE A 787 -33.21 -18.30 5.05
CA ILE A 787 -33.72 -18.32 3.69
C ILE A 787 -32.53 -18.15 2.76
N GLY A 788 -32.16 -19.22 2.07
CA GLY A 788 -31.06 -19.21 1.11
C GLY A 788 -31.52 -18.88 -0.30
N SER A 789 -31.04 -19.66 -1.26
CA SER A 789 -31.32 -19.54 -2.69
C SER A 789 -32.69 -20.15 -3.00
N VAL A 790 -33.66 -19.31 -3.34
CA VAL A 790 -35.06 -19.72 -3.54
C VAL A 790 -35.63 -19.29 -4.89
N GLY A 791 -34.84 -18.60 -5.72
CA GLY A 791 -35.30 -17.97 -6.95
C GLY A 791 -35.45 -18.96 -8.12
N LYS A 792 -34.80 -20.13 -8.09
CA LYS A 792 -34.89 -21.15 -9.16
C LYS A 792 -35.72 -22.36 -8.79
N GLY A 793 -36.39 -22.35 -7.64
CA GLY A 793 -37.30 -23.43 -7.22
C GLY A 793 -38.51 -23.65 -8.14
N PHE A 794 -38.77 -22.80 -9.13
CA PHE A 794 -39.91 -22.98 -10.04
C PHE A 794 -39.53 -23.77 -11.31
N SER A 795 -40.09 -24.97 -11.45
CA SER A 795 -39.92 -25.82 -12.64
C SER A 795 -41.25 -26.45 -13.06
N GLN A 796 -41.57 -26.40 -14.36
CA GLN A 796 -42.77 -27.01 -14.96
C GLN A 796 -44.10 -26.67 -14.26
N GLY A 797 -44.23 -25.46 -13.69
CA GLY A 797 -45.45 -25.04 -12.99
C GLY A 797 -45.57 -25.50 -11.54
N ASN A 798 -44.50 -26.03 -10.95
CA ASN A 798 -44.40 -26.42 -9.54
C ASN A 798 -43.18 -25.74 -8.88
N SER A 799 -43.34 -25.27 -7.65
CA SER A 799 -42.25 -24.70 -6.84
C SER A 799 -41.71 -25.74 -5.87
N THR A 800 -40.46 -26.17 -6.05
CA THR A 800 -39.77 -27.16 -5.22
C THR A 800 -38.78 -26.48 -4.28
N PHE A 801 -38.87 -26.79 -2.98
CA PHE A 801 -37.93 -26.34 -1.95
C PHE A 801 -37.49 -27.50 -1.05
N PHE A 802 -36.28 -27.39 -0.53
CA PHE A 802 -35.65 -28.38 0.33
C PHE A 802 -35.28 -27.75 1.68
N ALA A 803 -35.64 -28.44 2.75
CA ALA A 803 -35.28 -28.08 4.11
C ALA A 803 -34.00 -28.82 4.52
N HIS A 804 -32.91 -28.07 4.64
CA HIS A 804 -31.60 -28.53 5.09
C HIS A 804 -31.48 -28.39 6.61
N THR A 805 -31.05 -29.45 7.29
CA THR A 805 -30.98 -29.49 8.77
C THR A 805 -29.70 -30.18 9.24
N ALA A 806 -29.11 -29.73 10.35
CA ALA A 806 -27.81 -30.24 10.84
C ALA A 806 -27.93 -31.52 11.69
N ALA A 807 -29.02 -31.65 12.45
CA ALA A 807 -29.31 -32.79 13.31
C ALA A 807 -30.81 -32.87 13.60
N VAL A 808 -31.34 -34.06 13.88
CA VAL A 808 -32.77 -34.23 14.21
C VAL A 808 -32.99 -33.82 15.67
N SER A 809 -33.58 -32.64 15.89
CA SER A 809 -34.02 -32.15 17.20
C SER A 809 -35.56 -32.06 17.27
N PRO A 810 -36.17 -32.06 18.47
CA PRO A 810 -37.60 -31.82 18.62
C PRO A 810 -38.06 -30.50 18.00
N ALA A 811 -37.26 -29.43 18.15
CA ALA A 811 -37.55 -28.10 17.59
C ALA A 811 -37.47 -28.09 16.05
N ILE A 812 -36.55 -28.86 15.44
CA ILE A 812 -36.51 -29.03 13.97
C ILE A 812 -37.71 -29.82 13.46
N ASN A 813 -38.15 -30.86 14.18
CA ASN A 813 -39.35 -31.60 13.80
C ASN A 813 -40.60 -30.70 13.89
N GLU A 814 -40.70 -29.84 14.91
CA GLU A 814 -41.74 -28.83 15.03
C GLU A 814 -41.70 -27.85 13.83
N THR A 815 -40.50 -27.34 13.51
CA THR A 815 -40.26 -26.45 12.36
C THR A 815 -40.67 -27.09 11.04
N LEU A 816 -40.27 -28.34 10.81
CA LEU A 816 -40.57 -29.08 9.59
C LEU A 816 -42.07 -29.43 9.48
N ASN A 817 -42.73 -29.69 10.61
CA ASN A 817 -44.18 -29.91 10.64
C ASN A 817 -44.95 -28.62 10.38
N ALA A 818 -44.52 -27.49 10.95
CA ALA A 818 -45.08 -26.18 10.65
C ALA A 818 -44.90 -25.81 9.17
N LEU A 819 -43.75 -26.14 8.58
CA LEU A 819 -43.48 -25.94 7.16
C LEU A 819 -44.40 -26.77 6.26
N LYS A 820 -44.64 -28.04 6.61
CA LYS A 820 -45.60 -28.91 5.91
C LYS A 820 -47.04 -28.39 6.06
N HIS A 821 -47.41 -27.93 7.26
CA HIS A 821 -48.73 -27.34 7.49
C HIS A 821 -48.92 -26.04 6.70
N ALA A 822 -47.90 -25.19 6.63
CA ALA A 822 -47.89 -23.99 5.80
C ALA A 822 -48.08 -24.33 4.32
N ARG A 823 -47.38 -25.36 3.81
CA ARG A 823 -47.60 -25.89 2.45
C ARG A 823 -49.03 -26.36 2.24
N ASP A 824 -49.56 -27.16 3.16
CA ASP A 824 -50.91 -27.73 3.03
C ASP A 824 -51.99 -26.64 3.08
N SER A 825 -51.74 -25.53 3.79
CA SER A 825 -52.64 -24.37 3.77
C SER A 825 -52.66 -23.59 2.45
N LEU A 826 -51.70 -23.83 1.55
CA LEU A 826 -51.52 -23.11 0.28
C LEU A 826 -52.15 -23.85 -0.91
N GLU A 827 -53.17 -24.70 -0.72
CA GLU A 827 -53.77 -25.66 -1.69
C GLU A 827 -53.89 -25.19 -3.17
N PHE A 828 -53.98 -23.90 -3.46
CA PHE A 828 -54.03 -23.32 -4.81
C PHE A 828 -52.67 -23.07 -5.48
N LYS A 829 -51.54 -23.28 -4.79
CA LYS A 829 -50.18 -23.10 -5.32
C LYS A 829 -49.49 -24.46 -5.35
N ASN A 830 -49.11 -24.94 -6.55
CA ASN A 830 -48.26 -26.13 -6.72
C ASN A 830 -46.91 -25.88 -6.03
N ILE A 831 -46.80 -26.20 -4.75
CA ILE A 831 -45.59 -26.05 -3.93
C ILE A 831 -45.28 -27.41 -3.30
N THR A 832 -44.06 -27.88 -3.52
CA THR A 832 -43.52 -29.10 -2.93
C THR A 832 -42.37 -28.76 -2.01
N VAL A 833 -42.46 -29.23 -0.77
CA VAL A 833 -41.41 -29.07 0.23
C VAL A 833 -40.99 -30.44 0.73
N SER A 834 -39.69 -30.70 0.68
CA SER A 834 -39.08 -31.96 1.09
C SER A 834 -37.95 -31.71 2.07
N SER A 835 -37.65 -32.70 2.92
CA SER A 835 -36.37 -32.68 3.65
C SER A 835 -35.25 -33.02 2.69
N ALA A 836 -34.10 -32.36 2.83
CA ALA A 836 -32.93 -32.63 2.01
C ALA A 836 -32.45 -34.09 2.20
N SER A 837 -31.86 -34.65 1.14
CA SER A 837 -31.36 -36.02 1.09
C SER A 837 -30.22 -36.24 2.09
N THR A 838 -30.20 -37.41 2.73
CA THR A 838 -29.10 -37.83 3.61
C THR A 838 -27.78 -38.08 2.86
N SER A 839 -27.76 -37.96 1.53
CA SER A 839 -26.53 -38.06 0.73
C SER A 839 -25.67 -36.80 0.79
N ASN A 840 -26.25 -35.64 1.12
CA ASN A 840 -25.52 -34.40 1.35
C ASN A 840 -25.15 -34.29 2.85
N PRO A 841 -24.18 -33.43 3.23
CA PRO A 841 -23.70 -33.35 4.61
C PRO A 841 -24.64 -32.59 5.56
N GLY A 842 -25.79 -32.09 5.10
CA GLY A 842 -26.82 -31.45 5.93
C GLY A 842 -27.05 -29.98 5.58
N ILE A 843 -26.18 -29.09 6.05
CA ILE A 843 -26.29 -27.62 5.98
C ILE A 843 -25.43 -26.98 4.86
N PRO A 844 -26.00 -26.44 3.78
CA PRO A 844 -25.22 -25.77 2.75
C PRO A 844 -24.52 -24.51 3.30
N PRO A 845 -23.52 -23.95 2.59
CA PRO A 845 -22.84 -22.71 2.99
C PRO A 845 -23.87 -21.61 3.30
N SER A 846 -23.94 -21.22 4.58
CA SER A 846 -25.01 -20.38 5.11
C SER A 846 -24.59 -19.76 6.43
N SER A 847 -25.22 -18.65 6.79
CA SER A 847 -25.00 -17.95 8.06
C SER A 847 -25.18 -18.89 9.26
N LEU A 848 -26.07 -19.87 9.15
CA LEU A 848 -26.34 -20.91 10.15
C LEU A 848 -25.08 -21.71 10.56
N MET A 849 -24.07 -21.83 9.68
CA MET A 849 -22.80 -22.46 10.05
C MET A 849 -22.12 -21.75 11.24
N ALA A 850 -22.16 -20.41 11.27
CA ALA A 850 -21.61 -19.63 12.38
C ALA A 850 -22.35 -19.90 13.70
N PHE A 851 -23.68 -20.01 13.65
CA PHE A 851 -24.52 -20.33 14.81
C PHE A 851 -24.23 -21.74 15.34
N LEU A 852 -24.13 -22.74 14.46
CA LEU A 852 -23.91 -24.14 14.87
C LEU A 852 -22.51 -24.36 15.48
N LYS A 853 -21.50 -23.65 15.00
CA LYS A 853 -20.11 -23.78 15.48
C LYS A 853 -19.90 -23.16 16.88
N LYS A 854 -20.53 -22.01 17.16
CA LYS A 854 -20.41 -21.31 18.45
C LYS A 854 -20.78 -22.16 19.67
N PHE A 855 -21.74 -23.07 19.54
CA PHE A 855 -22.24 -23.82 20.69
C PHE A 855 -21.47 -25.12 20.98
N ALA A 856 -20.58 -25.60 20.11
CA ALA A 856 -19.83 -26.85 20.31
C ALA A 856 -18.92 -26.79 21.56
N ARG A 857 -19.04 -27.76 22.49
CA ARG A 857 -18.22 -27.81 23.73
C ARG A 857 -16.82 -28.37 23.44
N VAL A 858 -15.78 -27.66 23.89
CA VAL A 858 -14.40 -28.19 23.95
C VAL A 858 -14.22 -29.03 25.22
N LEU A 859 -13.98 -30.33 25.08
CA LEU A 859 -13.57 -31.18 26.20
C LEU A 859 -12.06 -30.99 26.45
N ASN A 860 -11.70 -30.44 27.61
CA ASN A 860 -10.31 -30.29 28.05
C ASN A 860 -9.60 -31.66 28.15
N CYS A 861 -8.54 -31.86 27.37
CA CYS A 861 -7.54 -32.89 27.66
C CYS A 861 -6.41 -32.28 28.51
N PHE A 862 -6.34 -32.71 29.77
CA PHE A 862 -5.29 -32.36 30.73
C PHE A 862 -4.02 -33.21 30.53
N HIS A 863 -2.86 -32.55 30.59
CA HIS A 863 -1.53 -33.01 31.01
C HIS A 863 -0.87 -34.24 30.32
N SER A 864 0.17 -33.97 29.53
CA SER A 864 1.60 -34.29 29.81
C SER A 864 2.40 -34.65 28.54
N LEU A 865 3.30 -33.77 28.09
CA LEU A 865 4.63 -34.04 27.48
C LEU A 865 5.20 -32.75 26.86
N PRO A 866 6.53 -32.49 26.92
CA PRO A 866 7.14 -31.29 26.38
C PRO A 866 7.53 -31.49 24.90
N CYS A 867 7.00 -30.68 23.99
CA CYS A 867 7.45 -30.63 22.60
C CYS A 867 8.20 -29.32 22.33
N ALA A 868 9.50 -29.46 22.11
CA ALA A 868 10.38 -28.46 21.53
C ALA A 868 10.58 -28.78 20.04
N TYR A 869 10.56 -27.73 19.20
CA TYR A 869 11.06 -27.69 17.81
C TYR A 869 10.58 -28.78 16.84
N VAL A 870 9.40 -28.57 16.24
CA VAL A 870 9.06 -28.97 14.86
C VAL A 870 8.09 -27.92 14.31
N ILE A 871 8.49 -27.16 13.29
CA ILE A 871 7.59 -26.40 12.41
C ILE A 871 7.13 -27.36 11.30
N ASP A 872 5.86 -27.26 10.91
CA ASP A 872 5.15 -28.06 9.91
C ASP A 872 4.64 -29.45 10.32
N VAL A 873 3.73 -29.46 11.30
CA VAL A 873 2.48 -30.26 11.18
C VAL A 873 1.33 -29.38 11.68
N PRO A 874 0.33 -29.07 10.85
CA PRO A 874 -0.76 -28.20 11.27
C PRO A 874 -1.67 -28.93 12.27
N CYS A 875 -1.89 -28.30 13.43
CA CYS A 875 -2.52 -28.87 14.61
C CYS A 875 -4.06 -29.00 14.50
N TRP A 876 -4.61 -29.32 13.32
CA TRP A 876 -6.05 -29.48 13.08
C TRP A 876 -6.56 -30.93 13.14
N ALA A 877 -5.67 -31.93 13.30
CA ALA A 877 -6.07 -33.34 13.17
C ALA A 877 -6.67 -33.99 14.44
N CYS A 878 -6.83 -33.29 15.56
CA CYS A 878 -7.34 -33.89 16.80
C CYS A 878 -8.22 -32.94 17.63
N SER A 879 -9.31 -32.45 17.04
CA SER A 879 -10.40 -31.86 17.83
C SER A 879 -11.71 -32.53 17.43
N ILE A 880 -12.13 -33.47 18.26
CA ILE A 880 -13.45 -34.10 18.16
C ILE A 880 -14.45 -33.03 18.60
N PHE A 881 -15.09 -32.37 17.64
CA PHE A 881 -16.19 -31.43 17.92
C PHE A 881 -17.51 -32.18 17.85
N GLU A 882 -18.20 -32.28 18.98
CA GLU A 882 -19.62 -32.66 19.02
C GLU A 882 -20.47 -31.38 18.95
N VAL A 883 -21.42 -31.36 18.01
CA VAL A 883 -22.44 -30.32 17.87
C VAL A 883 -23.24 -30.24 19.19
N ASN A 884 -23.31 -29.06 19.81
CA ASN A 884 -24.12 -28.89 21.01
C ASN A 884 -25.61 -28.72 20.65
N PRO A 885 -26.51 -29.48 21.30
CA PRO A 885 -27.93 -29.55 20.96
C PRO A 885 -28.80 -28.34 21.34
N SER A 886 -28.23 -27.22 21.81
CA SER A 886 -29.02 -26.12 22.40
C SER A 886 -29.72 -25.22 21.37
N THR A 887 -29.14 -25.04 20.18
CA THR A 887 -29.71 -24.17 19.12
C THR A 887 -30.00 -25.02 17.89
N SER A 888 -31.27 -25.08 17.52
CA SER A 888 -31.74 -25.85 16.36
C SER A 888 -31.86 -24.94 15.14
N GLY A 889 -31.56 -25.45 13.94
CA GLY A 889 -31.61 -24.61 12.75
C GLY A 889 -31.96 -25.34 11.46
N MET A 890 -32.56 -24.61 10.54
CA MET A 890 -32.98 -25.06 9.21
C MET A 890 -32.62 -24.01 8.17
N VAL A 891 -32.11 -24.45 7.01
CA VAL A 891 -31.94 -23.59 5.83
C VAL A 891 -32.94 -24.03 4.77
N LEU A 892 -33.69 -23.09 4.20
CA LEU A 892 -34.61 -23.32 3.09
C LEU A 892 -33.91 -22.95 1.77
N GLU A 893 -33.77 -23.93 0.89
CA GLU A 893 -33.10 -23.80 -0.41
C GLU A 893 -33.98 -24.35 -1.54
N ASP A 894 -33.62 -24.07 -2.79
CA ASP A 894 -34.26 -24.64 -3.98
C ASP A 894 -33.57 -25.89 -4.53
N PHE A 895 -32.44 -26.28 -3.95
CA PHE A 895 -31.66 -27.46 -4.35
C PHE A 895 -31.61 -28.51 -3.25
N ASP A 896 -31.35 -29.76 -3.64
CA ASP A 896 -31.20 -30.89 -2.70
C ASP A 896 -29.72 -31.20 -2.40
N THR A 897 -28.91 -31.43 -3.43
CA THR A 897 -27.53 -31.92 -3.25
C THR A 897 -26.48 -30.89 -3.62
N SER A 898 -26.69 -30.09 -4.66
CA SER A 898 -25.73 -29.08 -5.14
C SER A 898 -26.50 -27.90 -5.69
N PHE A 899 -25.90 -26.71 -5.71
CA PHE A 899 -26.54 -25.48 -6.13
C PHE A 899 -27.29 -25.60 -7.47
N SER A 900 -28.55 -25.14 -7.49
CA SER A 900 -29.32 -24.93 -8.74
C SER A 900 -28.73 -23.79 -9.57
N ASP A 901 -28.01 -22.88 -8.90
CA ASP A 901 -27.38 -21.76 -9.53
C ASP A 901 -26.21 -22.18 -10.42
N LYS A 902 -26.25 -21.69 -11.66
CA LYS A 902 -25.22 -21.92 -12.67
C LYS A 902 -24.18 -20.79 -12.70
N PHE A 903 -24.45 -19.71 -11.97
CA PHE A 903 -23.70 -18.47 -11.98
C PHE A 903 -23.31 -18.01 -10.57
N TYR A 904 -23.22 -18.94 -9.62
CA TYR A 904 -22.96 -18.63 -8.22
C TYR A 904 -21.74 -17.71 -8.06
N HIS A 905 -21.95 -16.55 -7.44
CA HIS A 905 -20.96 -15.48 -7.27
C HIS A 905 -20.30 -15.02 -8.57
N SER A 906 -21.06 -14.97 -9.67
CA SER A 906 -20.62 -14.49 -10.98
C SER A 906 -21.32 -13.19 -11.35
N HIS A 907 -20.63 -12.37 -12.15
CA HIS A 907 -21.20 -11.18 -12.79
C HIS A 907 -22.37 -11.48 -13.76
N LEU A 908 -22.66 -12.76 -14.02
CA LEU A 908 -23.77 -13.26 -14.83
C LEU A 908 -24.99 -13.70 -14.00
N ASP A 909 -24.91 -13.67 -12.66
CA ASP A 909 -26.06 -13.96 -11.80
C ASP A 909 -26.98 -12.74 -11.70
N ASP A 910 -27.71 -12.50 -12.79
CA ASP A 910 -28.64 -11.38 -12.96
C ASP A 910 -30.12 -11.81 -12.82
N MET A 911 -31.03 -10.86 -12.95
CA MET A 911 -32.48 -11.09 -12.81
C MET A 911 -33.03 -12.17 -13.77
N SER A 912 -32.37 -12.45 -14.90
CA SER A 912 -32.81 -13.50 -15.84
C SER A 912 -32.58 -14.92 -15.29
N ASN A 913 -31.72 -15.06 -14.28
CA ASN A 913 -31.40 -16.33 -13.64
C ASN A 913 -32.49 -16.82 -12.67
N ILE A 914 -33.41 -15.93 -12.24
CA ILE A 914 -34.37 -16.18 -11.15
C ILE A 914 -35.83 -16.00 -11.58
N ASN A 915 -36.78 -16.55 -10.82
CA ASN A 915 -38.21 -16.47 -11.10
C ASN A 915 -38.99 -15.85 -9.94
N SER A 916 -39.71 -14.74 -10.21
CA SER A 916 -40.57 -14.07 -9.22
C SER A 916 -41.62 -14.99 -8.58
N SER A 917 -42.13 -16.00 -9.29
CA SER A 917 -43.13 -16.93 -8.76
C SER A 917 -42.54 -17.86 -7.70
N ALA A 918 -41.26 -18.24 -7.85
CA ALA A 918 -40.54 -19.04 -6.85
C ALA A 918 -40.36 -18.23 -5.56
N ILE A 919 -39.91 -16.97 -5.67
CA ILE A 919 -39.71 -16.07 -4.52
C ILE A 919 -41.04 -15.81 -3.79
N VAL A 920 -42.13 -15.56 -4.52
CA VAL A 920 -43.47 -15.41 -3.92
C VAL A 920 -43.91 -16.68 -3.17
N ALA A 921 -43.64 -17.85 -3.73
CA ALA A 921 -43.95 -19.14 -3.09
C ALA A 921 -43.13 -19.34 -1.81
N ALA A 922 -41.82 -19.10 -1.86
CA ALA A 922 -40.93 -19.17 -0.71
C ALA A 922 -41.34 -18.19 0.40
N ALA A 923 -41.58 -16.92 0.05
CA ALA A 923 -42.05 -15.91 1.00
C ALA A 923 -43.39 -16.28 1.66
N SER A 924 -44.33 -16.83 0.87
CA SER A 924 -45.64 -17.27 1.40
C SER A 924 -45.48 -18.43 2.38
N LEU A 925 -44.60 -19.38 2.03
CA LEU A 925 -44.30 -20.54 2.85
C LEU A 925 -43.63 -20.12 4.17
N VAL A 926 -42.62 -19.25 4.10
CA VAL A 926 -41.90 -18.76 5.29
C VAL A 926 -42.82 -17.94 6.19
N ALA A 927 -43.58 -16.97 5.66
CA ALA A 927 -44.48 -16.14 6.46
C ALA A 927 -45.49 -16.99 7.26
N ARG A 928 -46.14 -17.96 6.60
CA ARG A 928 -47.10 -18.87 7.26
C ARG A 928 -46.42 -19.80 8.25
N THR A 929 -45.22 -20.30 7.94
CA THR A 929 -44.44 -21.15 8.85
C THR A 929 -44.08 -20.41 10.14
N LEU A 930 -43.60 -19.17 10.03
CA LEU A 930 -43.26 -18.35 11.19
C LEU A 930 -44.47 -18.07 12.08
N TYR A 931 -45.62 -17.75 11.47
CA TYR A 931 -46.85 -17.54 12.21
C TYR A 931 -47.32 -18.80 12.94
N ILE A 932 -47.29 -19.96 12.26
CA ILE A 932 -47.63 -21.25 12.87
C ILE A 932 -46.69 -21.59 14.03
N LEU A 933 -45.40 -21.34 13.89
CA LEU A 933 -44.40 -21.61 14.93
C LEU A 933 -44.49 -20.68 16.14
N ALA A 934 -44.92 -19.44 15.92
CA ALA A 934 -45.07 -18.46 17.00
C ALA A 934 -46.42 -18.55 17.74
N SER A 935 -47.41 -19.21 17.14
CA SER A 935 -48.74 -19.41 17.71
C SER A 935 -48.77 -20.61 18.66
N ASP A 936 -49.35 -20.42 19.85
CA ASP A 936 -49.59 -21.52 20.81
C ASP A 936 -50.77 -22.42 20.40
N ASP A 937 -51.61 -21.98 19.46
CA ASP A 937 -52.76 -22.74 18.98
C ASP A 937 -52.37 -23.78 17.92
N LYS A 938 -52.53 -25.06 18.25
CA LYS A 938 -52.22 -26.20 17.37
C LYS A 938 -53.27 -26.40 16.25
N ASN A 939 -54.44 -25.79 16.38
CA ASN A 939 -55.56 -25.88 15.41
C ASN A 939 -55.95 -24.50 14.88
N LEU A 940 -54.97 -23.77 14.34
CA LEU A 940 -55.18 -22.51 13.63
C LEU A 940 -56.28 -22.64 12.56
N SER A 941 -57.24 -21.70 12.55
CA SER A 941 -58.25 -21.69 11.49
C SER A 941 -57.61 -21.33 10.14
N SER A 942 -58.05 -21.99 9.07
CA SER A 942 -57.62 -21.67 7.70
C SER A 942 -57.78 -20.19 7.37
N THR A 943 -58.78 -19.54 7.97
CA THR A 943 -59.10 -18.12 7.80
C THR A 943 -57.97 -17.16 8.19
N VAL A 944 -57.20 -17.48 9.24
CA VAL A 944 -56.07 -16.65 9.68
C VAL A 944 -54.88 -16.84 8.75
N LEU A 945 -54.59 -18.08 8.36
CA LEU A 945 -53.51 -18.38 7.41
C LEU A 945 -53.79 -17.81 6.02
N ASP A 946 -55.05 -17.78 5.60
CA ASP A 946 -55.50 -17.15 4.35
C ASP A 946 -55.31 -15.63 4.33
N ALA A 947 -55.34 -14.98 5.50
CA ALA A 947 -55.03 -13.55 5.61
C ALA A 947 -53.54 -13.25 5.39
N ILE A 948 -52.65 -14.23 5.61
CA ILE A 948 -51.21 -14.13 5.33
C ILE A 948 -50.99 -14.39 3.83
N ASN A 949 -51.11 -13.32 3.04
CA ASN A 949 -50.93 -13.35 1.60
C ASN A 949 -49.84 -12.39 1.13
N VAL A 950 -48.78 -12.96 0.53
CA VAL A 950 -47.65 -12.19 -0.01
C VAL A 950 -48.06 -11.42 -1.25
N ASN A 951 -47.70 -10.14 -1.30
CA ASN A 951 -47.95 -9.29 -2.46
C ASN A 951 -46.94 -9.58 -3.59
N ALA A 952 -47.38 -10.27 -4.64
CA ALA A 952 -46.54 -10.57 -5.80
C ALA A 952 -46.05 -9.33 -6.56
N SER A 953 -46.77 -8.21 -6.49
CA SER A 953 -46.32 -6.95 -7.09
C SER A 953 -45.13 -6.38 -6.35
N LEU A 954 -45.13 -6.46 -5.02
CA LEU A 954 -44.01 -6.01 -4.19
C LEU A 954 -42.75 -6.83 -4.48
N VAL A 955 -42.87 -8.15 -4.63
CA VAL A 955 -41.72 -9.02 -4.98
C VAL A 955 -41.12 -8.61 -6.33
N LYS A 956 -41.94 -8.36 -7.35
CA LYS A 956 -41.44 -7.91 -8.66
C LYS A 956 -40.78 -6.53 -8.59
N GLU A 957 -41.36 -5.63 -7.81
CA GLU A 957 -40.79 -4.30 -7.61
C GLU A 957 -39.43 -4.39 -6.89
N LEU A 958 -39.34 -5.16 -5.79
CA LEU A 958 -38.09 -5.43 -5.09
C LEU A 958 -37.02 -6.06 -6.00
N MET A 959 -37.39 -7.02 -6.85
CA MET A 959 -36.48 -7.60 -7.84
C MET A 959 -35.94 -6.52 -8.79
N SER A 960 -36.82 -5.69 -9.34
CA SER A 960 -36.43 -4.61 -10.26
C SER A 960 -35.58 -3.54 -9.58
N CYS A 961 -35.84 -3.22 -8.31
CA CYS A 961 -35.08 -2.23 -7.55
C CYS A 961 -33.68 -2.74 -7.15
N LEU A 962 -33.57 -4.01 -6.76
CA LEU A 962 -32.35 -4.57 -6.17
C LEU A 962 -31.47 -5.34 -7.16
N LEU A 963 -31.96 -5.71 -8.36
CA LEU A 963 -31.21 -6.53 -9.31
C LEU A 963 -31.04 -5.92 -10.71
N ASP A 964 -31.65 -4.77 -10.97
CA ASP A 964 -31.56 -4.06 -12.25
C ASP A 964 -30.97 -2.66 -12.07
N CYS A 965 -30.43 -2.07 -13.13
CA CYS A 965 -30.00 -0.67 -13.16
C CYS A 965 -31.12 0.27 -13.62
N GLU A 966 -32.12 -0.21 -14.35
CA GLU A 966 -33.20 0.62 -14.87
C GLU A 966 -34.58 0.02 -14.49
N PRO A 967 -35.30 0.59 -13.51
CA PRO A 967 -34.99 1.82 -12.77
C PRO A 967 -33.95 1.64 -11.63
N GLY A 968 -33.66 0.41 -11.21
CA GLY A 968 -32.76 0.11 -10.08
C GLY A 968 -33.15 0.82 -8.79
N LEU A 969 -32.18 1.32 -8.03
CA LEU A 969 -32.42 2.06 -6.79
C LEU A 969 -33.19 3.37 -7.00
N SER A 970 -33.36 3.82 -8.25
CA SER A 970 -34.23 4.95 -8.60
C SER A 970 -35.71 4.57 -8.77
N CYS A 971 -36.11 3.34 -8.44
CA CYS A 971 -37.50 2.90 -8.42
C CYS A 971 -38.33 3.67 -7.37
N GLU A 972 -39.66 3.69 -7.54
CA GLU A 972 -40.57 4.43 -6.64
C GLU A 972 -40.53 3.91 -5.21
N LEU A 973 -40.47 2.59 -5.02
CA LEU A 973 -40.32 1.97 -3.70
C LEU A 973 -39.10 2.49 -2.94
N VAL A 974 -37.90 2.44 -3.52
CA VAL A 974 -36.67 2.88 -2.85
C VAL A 974 -36.69 4.39 -2.58
N LYS A 975 -37.16 5.19 -3.55
CA LYS A 975 -37.32 6.65 -3.40
C LYS A 975 -38.28 7.06 -2.28
N SER A 976 -39.21 6.19 -1.90
CA SER A 976 -40.12 6.44 -0.77
C SER A 976 -39.44 6.30 0.60
N TYR A 977 -38.25 5.70 0.66
CA TYR A 977 -37.49 5.49 1.90
C TYR A 977 -36.18 6.28 1.97
N ILE A 978 -35.44 6.37 0.87
CA ILE A 978 -34.11 6.98 0.85
C ILE A 978 -33.91 7.85 -0.39
N VAL A 979 -32.89 8.71 -0.34
CA VAL A 979 -32.37 9.37 -1.55
C VAL A 979 -31.13 8.58 -2.01
N PRO A 980 -31.25 7.77 -3.07
CA PRO A 980 -30.13 6.95 -3.54
C PRO A 980 -29.03 7.83 -4.13
N THR A 981 -27.78 7.46 -3.85
CA THR A 981 -26.59 8.08 -4.44
C THR A 981 -26.26 7.50 -5.81
N ASN A 982 -26.62 6.23 -6.03
CA ASN A 982 -26.38 5.52 -7.28
C ASN A 982 -27.67 4.90 -7.82
N GLN A 983 -27.74 4.75 -9.14
CA GLN A 983 -28.89 4.13 -9.79
C GLN A 983 -28.79 2.60 -9.78
N CYS A 984 -27.62 2.05 -10.09
CA CYS A 984 -27.39 0.61 -10.08
C CYS A 984 -27.12 0.09 -8.66
N PRO A 985 -27.82 -0.97 -8.21
CA PRO A 985 -27.50 -1.65 -6.95
C PRO A 985 -26.16 -2.40 -7.08
N ASN A 986 -25.41 -2.45 -5.99
CA ASN A 986 -24.20 -3.26 -5.85
C ASN A 986 -24.22 -3.92 -4.47
N HIS A 987 -24.16 -5.25 -4.45
CA HIS A 987 -24.25 -6.04 -3.21
C HIS A 987 -22.87 -6.46 -2.68
N TYR A 988 -21.82 -5.74 -3.05
CA TYR A 988 -20.48 -5.94 -2.50
C TYR A 988 -20.36 -5.37 -1.09
N VAL A 989 -19.78 -6.14 -0.16
CA VAL A 989 -19.64 -5.80 1.26
C VAL A 989 -18.88 -4.49 1.52
N GLY A 990 -17.92 -4.12 0.68
CA GLY A 990 -17.15 -2.89 0.86
C GLY A 990 -16.15 -2.88 2.04
N VAL A 991 -15.54 -1.73 2.36
CA VAL A 991 -14.52 -1.55 3.42
C VAL A 991 -14.96 -0.75 4.67
N ILE A 992 -14.15 -0.65 5.73
CA ILE A 992 -14.42 0.25 6.87
C ILE A 992 -13.31 1.28 7.04
N LEU A 993 -13.67 2.57 6.99
CA LEU A 993 -12.73 3.71 7.00
C LEU A 993 -12.39 4.27 8.38
N GLY A 994 -13.20 4.00 9.41
CA GLY A 994 -13.05 4.62 10.73
C GLY A 994 -13.67 3.79 11.86
N GLU A 995 -13.86 4.41 13.02
CA GLU A 995 -14.38 3.72 14.20
C GLU A 995 -15.78 3.14 13.95
N PRO A 996 -15.97 1.83 14.12
CA PRO A 996 -17.28 1.22 13.95
C PRO A 996 -18.22 1.67 15.08
N SER A 997 -19.41 2.17 14.72
CA SER A 997 -20.41 2.64 15.69
C SER A 997 -21.73 1.87 15.56
N SER A 998 -22.45 1.70 16.69
CA SER A 998 -23.78 1.08 16.77
C SER A 998 -24.88 1.96 16.17
N ASN A 999 -24.68 3.28 16.14
CA ASN A 999 -25.58 4.25 15.52
C ASN A 999 -24.91 4.85 14.28
N PRO A 1000 -25.17 4.32 13.09
CA PRO A 1000 -24.58 4.89 11.90
C PRO A 1000 -25.16 6.29 11.68
N ASN A 1001 -24.30 7.28 11.64
CA ASN A 1001 -24.66 8.60 11.14
C ASN A 1001 -25.16 8.43 9.69
N LEU A 1002 -26.39 8.87 9.40
CA LEU A 1002 -27.15 8.55 8.18
C LEU A 1002 -26.45 8.89 6.85
N GLY A 1003 -25.54 9.87 6.83
CA GLY A 1003 -24.75 10.23 5.64
C GLY A 1003 -23.67 9.23 5.27
N TYR A 1004 -23.56 8.14 6.03
CA TYR A 1004 -22.47 7.21 5.98
C TYR A 1004 -22.99 5.76 5.93
N VAL A 1005 -23.94 5.36 5.08
CA VAL A 1005 -24.31 3.94 4.89
C VAL A 1005 -24.65 3.65 3.43
N ASP A 1006 -24.33 2.46 2.92
CA ASP A 1006 -24.69 2.05 1.55
C ASP A 1006 -26.19 2.13 1.27
N ASP A 1007 -26.57 2.48 0.04
CA ASP A 1007 -27.96 2.68 -0.38
C ASP A 1007 -28.84 1.44 -0.13
N VAL A 1008 -28.34 0.22 -0.39
CA VAL A 1008 -29.08 -1.03 -0.18
C VAL A 1008 -29.30 -1.26 1.32
N SER A 1009 -28.26 -1.09 2.13
CA SER A 1009 -28.33 -1.24 3.59
C SER A 1009 -29.26 -0.21 4.23
N ARG A 1010 -29.25 1.05 3.75
CA ARG A 1010 -30.17 2.11 4.20
C ARG A 1010 -31.61 1.81 3.82
N PHE A 1011 -31.84 1.34 2.61
CA PHE A 1011 -33.16 0.93 2.16
C PHE A 1011 -33.71 -0.21 3.01
N ILE A 1012 -32.93 -1.29 3.22
CA ILE A 1012 -33.36 -2.46 4.01
C ILE A 1012 -33.68 -2.05 5.45
N TRP A 1013 -32.85 -1.22 6.08
CA TRP A 1013 -33.11 -0.74 7.43
C TRP A 1013 -34.40 0.07 7.52
N ASN A 1014 -34.60 1.04 6.61
CA ASN A 1014 -35.82 1.85 6.60
C ASN A 1014 -37.07 1.01 6.30
N PHE A 1015 -36.96 0.04 5.39
CA PHE A 1015 -38.05 -0.86 5.03
C PHE A 1015 -38.43 -1.77 6.22
N LEU A 1016 -37.46 -2.41 6.86
CA LEU A 1016 -37.71 -3.25 8.04
C LEU A 1016 -38.27 -2.43 9.20
N ALA A 1017 -37.74 -1.24 9.45
CA ALA A 1017 -38.22 -0.35 10.51
C ALA A 1017 -39.68 0.08 10.30
N ASP A 1018 -40.07 0.42 9.07
CA ASP A 1018 -41.44 0.78 8.73
C ASP A 1018 -42.39 -0.42 8.90
N ARG A 1019 -42.01 -1.60 8.35
CA ARG A 1019 -42.87 -2.81 8.38
C ARG A 1019 -42.99 -3.46 9.76
N THR A 1020 -42.02 -3.28 10.64
CA THR A 1020 -42.05 -3.92 11.96
C THR A 1020 -42.59 -3.04 13.09
N SER A 1021 -43.02 -1.81 12.78
CA SER A 1021 -43.49 -0.85 13.77
C SER A 1021 -44.93 -1.13 14.28
N SER A 1022 -45.22 -0.80 15.55
CA SER A 1022 -46.50 -1.11 16.22
C SER A 1022 -47.56 0.00 16.17
N SER A 1023 -47.15 1.27 16.04
CA SER A 1023 -48.02 2.39 15.71
C SER A 1023 -47.18 3.57 15.20
N MET A 1024 -47.54 4.16 14.07
CA MET A 1024 -47.08 5.52 13.76
C MET A 1024 -47.76 6.45 14.76
N GLU A 1025 -47.00 7.12 15.63
CA GLU A 1025 -47.59 8.19 16.43
C GLU A 1025 -48.25 9.18 15.46
N ASP A 1026 -49.52 9.46 15.72
CA ASP A 1026 -50.39 10.26 14.88
C ASP A 1026 -50.05 11.75 15.02
N VAL A 1027 -48.79 12.14 14.80
CA VAL A 1027 -48.36 13.54 14.69
C VAL A 1027 -47.14 13.63 13.78
N ARG A 1028 -47.25 14.51 12.80
CA ARG A 1028 -46.21 15.05 11.90
C ARG A 1028 -44.99 15.64 12.64
N SER A 1029 -44.29 14.87 13.47
CA SER A 1029 -43.02 15.29 14.05
C SER A 1029 -41.91 14.98 13.05
N ASP A 1030 -41.52 15.98 12.26
CA ASP A 1030 -40.31 15.92 11.44
C ASP A 1030 -39.11 15.60 12.35
N CYS A 1031 -38.62 14.36 12.30
CA CYS A 1031 -37.44 13.98 13.08
C CYS A 1031 -36.18 14.52 12.39
N SER A 1032 -35.72 15.67 12.86
CA SER A 1032 -34.46 16.29 12.42
C SER A 1032 -33.29 16.04 13.38
N LYS A 1033 -33.55 15.64 14.63
CA LYS A 1033 -32.49 15.50 15.66
C LYS A 1033 -32.59 14.33 16.65
N GLU A 1034 -33.73 13.63 16.80
CA GLU A 1034 -33.90 12.34 17.49
C GLU A 1034 -35.40 12.08 17.77
N CYS A 1035 -35.82 10.82 17.86
CA CYS A 1035 -37.18 10.43 18.26
C CYS A 1035 -37.21 10.11 19.77
N SER A 1036 -38.23 10.59 20.50
CA SER A 1036 -38.36 10.40 21.96
C SER A 1036 -38.57 8.94 22.37
N SER A 1037 -39.25 8.15 21.52
CA SER A 1037 -39.45 6.72 21.70
C SER A 1037 -39.56 6.07 20.32
N GLY A 1038 -38.48 5.46 19.83
CA GLY A 1038 -38.43 4.80 18.53
C GLY A 1038 -37.28 5.27 17.64
N VAL A 1039 -37.36 4.98 16.35
CA VAL A 1039 -36.34 5.27 15.34
C VAL A 1039 -36.88 6.23 14.27
N CYS A 1040 -36.02 7.08 13.71
CA CYS A 1040 -36.37 8.00 12.64
C CYS A 1040 -36.21 7.32 11.28
N ILE A 1041 -37.32 7.13 10.57
CA ILE A 1041 -37.35 6.53 9.22
C ILE A 1041 -37.66 7.59 8.16
N LYS A 1042 -37.28 7.34 6.91
CA LYS A 1042 -37.61 8.19 5.73
C LYS A 1042 -37.06 9.64 5.81
N ALA A 1043 -36.10 9.92 6.69
CA ALA A 1043 -35.58 11.27 6.94
C ALA A 1043 -35.03 11.98 5.71
N GLU A 1044 -34.46 11.22 4.78
CA GLU A 1044 -33.85 11.74 3.56
C GLU A 1044 -34.87 11.93 2.43
N ALA A 1045 -35.92 11.11 2.38
CA ALA A 1045 -36.94 11.13 1.33
C ALA A 1045 -37.85 12.36 1.51
N GLY A 1046 -37.48 13.50 0.91
CA GLY A 1046 -38.25 14.74 0.96
C GLY A 1046 -37.90 15.68 2.13
N GLY A 1047 -36.82 15.41 2.85
CA GLY A 1047 -36.27 16.30 3.90
C GLY A 1047 -37.06 16.34 5.22
N LYS A 1048 -37.95 15.36 5.43
CA LYS A 1048 -38.88 15.27 6.57
C LYS A 1048 -39.04 13.81 6.98
N GLY A 1049 -38.39 13.40 8.08
CA GLY A 1049 -38.47 12.03 8.61
C GLY A 1049 -39.71 11.78 9.47
N VAL A 1050 -40.06 10.51 9.63
CA VAL A 1050 -41.17 10.03 10.46
C VAL A 1050 -40.62 9.20 11.62
N CYS A 1051 -41.06 9.47 12.84
CA CYS A 1051 -40.73 8.61 13.98
C CYS A 1051 -41.61 7.36 13.97
N ALA A 1052 -40.96 6.18 14.05
CA ALA A 1052 -41.63 4.89 14.13
C ALA A 1052 -41.16 4.15 15.40
N ILE A 1053 -42.09 3.57 16.15
CA ILE A 1053 -41.76 2.69 17.28
C ILE A 1053 -41.28 1.36 16.70
N SER A 1054 -39.97 1.20 16.55
CA SER A 1054 -39.34 -0.01 16.04
C SER A 1054 -38.03 -0.29 16.79
N THR A 1055 -37.66 -1.57 16.81
CA THR A 1055 -36.40 -2.09 17.37
C THR A 1055 -35.31 -2.27 16.34
N THR A 1056 -35.52 -1.80 15.10
CA THR A 1056 -34.55 -1.99 14.02
C THR A 1056 -33.22 -1.33 14.36
N ARG A 1057 -32.13 -2.12 14.30
CA ARG A 1057 -30.77 -1.70 14.64
C ARG A 1057 -29.77 -2.17 13.60
N TYR A 1058 -28.65 -1.45 13.55
CA TYR A 1058 -27.47 -1.87 12.80
C TYR A 1058 -26.50 -2.63 13.71
N VAL A 1059 -25.83 -3.60 13.13
CA VAL A 1059 -24.73 -4.35 13.73
C VAL A 1059 -23.54 -4.29 12.77
N PRO A 1060 -22.38 -3.79 13.20
CA PRO A 1060 -21.22 -3.67 12.31
C PRO A 1060 -20.77 -5.05 11.85
N ALA A 1061 -20.27 -5.16 10.61
CA ALA A 1061 -19.94 -6.43 9.98
C ALA A 1061 -18.46 -6.50 9.60
N TYR A 1062 -17.59 -6.77 10.56
CA TYR A 1062 -16.15 -6.96 10.35
C TYR A 1062 -15.60 -8.03 11.26
N SER A 1063 -14.39 -8.52 10.93
CA SER A 1063 -13.72 -9.57 11.68
C SER A 1063 -13.58 -9.22 13.17
N THR A 1064 -13.96 -10.13 14.04
CA THR A 1064 -13.80 -10.02 15.51
C THR A 1064 -12.33 -9.91 15.93
N ARG A 1065 -11.38 -10.23 15.03
CA ARG A 1065 -9.95 -10.03 15.23
C ARG A 1065 -9.45 -8.64 14.91
N LEU A 1066 -10.30 -7.74 14.45
CA LEU A 1066 -9.90 -6.36 14.19
C LEU A 1066 -10.32 -5.47 15.35
N ASN A 1067 -9.42 -4.56 15.71
CA ASN A 1067 -9.67 -3.53 16.70
C ASN A 1067 -9.28 -2.18 16.12
N TYR A 1068 -10.06 -1.15 16.41
CA TYR A 1068 -9.78 0.22 15.97
C TYR A 1068 -9.33 1.05 17.16
N GLU A 1069 -8.05 1.43 17.20
CA GLU A 1069 -7.47 2.21 18.29
C GLU A 1069 -6.62 3.36 17.73
N SER A 1070 -6.72 4.54 18.33
CA SER A 1070 -5.89 5.72 18.00
C SER A 1070 -5.88 6.10 16.51
N GLY A 1071 -6.97 5.84 15.78
CA GLY A 1071 -7.08 6.14 14.35
C GLY A 1071 -6.54 5.07 13.41
N MET A 1072 -6.15 3.89 13.91
CA MET A 1072 -5.60 2.79 13.12
C MET A 1072 -6.29 1.46 13.42
N TRP A 1073 -6.34 0.59 12.40
CA TRP A 1073 -6.83 -0.77 12.52
C TRP A 1073 -5.68 -1.71 12.90
N HIS A 1074 -5.91 -2.53 13.91
CA HIS A 1074 -4.96 -3.52 14.41
C HIS A 1074 -5.55 -4.92 14.31
N VAL A 1075 -4.72 -5.88 13.89
CA VAL A 1075 -5.06 -7.30 13.92
C VAL A 1075 -4.71 -7.86 15.31
N LEU A 1076 -5.72 -8.32 16.03
CA LEU A 1076 -5.58 -8.98 17.31
C LEU A 1076 -4.95 -10.38 17.14
N PRO A 1077 -4.07 -10.81 18.06
CA PRO A 1077 -3.49 -12.14 18.04
C PRO A 1077 -4.58 -13.20 18.18
N SER A 1078 -4.33 -14.40 17.65
CA SER A 1078 -5.24 -15.53 17.80
C SER A 1078 -5.39 -15.89 19.27
N ASN A 1079 -6.60 -15.77 19.82
CA ASN A 1079 -6.89 -16.23 21.17
C ASN A 1079 -7.17 -17.74 21.16
N SER A 1080 -6.28 -18.53 21.76
CA SER A 1080 -6.44 -19.99 21.89
C SER A 1080 -7.64 -20.41 22.75
N SER A 1081 -8.30 -19.46 23.42
CA SER A 1081 -9.47 -19.66 24.27
C SER A 1081 -10.81 -19.37 23.57
N ASP A 1082 -10.82 -18.98 22.29
CA ASP A 1082 -12.04 -18.66 21.55
C ASP A 1082 -12.88 -19.93 21.27
N PRO A 1083 -14.12 -20.01 21.79
CA PRO A 1083 -15.01 -21.16 21.58
C PRO A 1083 -15.43 -21.37 20.12
N MET A 1084 -15.27 -20.40 19.20
CA MET A 1084 -15.56 -20.59 17.77
C MET A 1084 -14.48 -21.41 17.03
N GLY A 1085 -13.43 -21.86 17.73
CA GLY A 1085 -12.57 -22.97 17.35
C GLY A 1085 -11.61 -22.73 16.17
N MET A 1086 -11.68 -21.60 15.48
CA MET A 1086 -10.72 -21.15 14.47
C MET A 1086 -10.63 -19.63 14.40
N VAL A 1087 -9.41 -19.14 14.23
CA VAL A 1087 -9.04 -17.74 14.00
C VAL A 1087 -9.99 -17.12 12.97
N ASP A 1088 -10.80 -16.12 13.37
CA ASP A 1088 -11.70 -15.37 12.47
C ASP A 1088 -10.91 -14.86 11.25
N PRO A 1089 -11.37 -15.09 9.99
CA PRO A 1089 -10.66 -14.58 8.83
C PRO A 1089 -10.59 -13.05 8.88
N VAL A 1090 -9.48 -12.51 8.40
CA VAL A 1090 -9.24 -11.07 8.30
C VAL A 1090 -9.12 -10.72 6.83
N TRP A 1091 -10.18 -10.14 6.28
CA TRP A 1091 -10.21 -9.66 4.91
C TRP A 1091 -9.99 -8.15 4.87
N THR A 1092 -9.15 -7.71 3.94
CA THR A 1092 -8.84 -6.30 3.71
C THR A 1092 -8.80 -6.01 2.22
N GLU A 1093 -9.37 -4.88 1.80
CA GLU A 1093 -9.27 -4.39 0.43
C GLU A 1093 -8.09 -3.42 0.31
N SER A 1094 -7.29 -3.54 -0.75
CA SER A 1094 -6.26 -2.55 -1.08
C SER A 1094 -6.88 -1.18 -1.32
N ASN A 1095 -6.15 -0.13 -0.98
CA ASN A 1095 -6.46 1.20 -1.50
C ASN A 1095 -6.05 1.29 -2.98
N TRP A 1096 -6.74 2.12 -3.75
CA TRP A 1096 -6.51 2.34 -5.19
C TRP A 1096 -6.46 3.84 -5.46
N ASP A 1097 -5.52 4.30 -6.30
CA ASP A 1097 -5.44 5.71 -6.68
C ASP A 1097 -6.46 6.05 -7.78
N THR A 1098 -6.28 5.46 -8.97
CA THR A 1098 -7.22 5.54 -10.08
C THR A 1098 -7.20 4.25 -10.88
N ILE A 1099 -8.36 3.69 -11.18
CA ILE A 1099 -8.53 2.57 -12.10
C ILE A 1099 -8.98 3.14 -13.45
N ARG A 1100 -8.16 3.02 -14.50
CA ARG A 1100 -8.42 3.60 -15.82
C ARG A 1100 -8.01 2.67 -16.96
N LEU A 1101 -8.72 2.80 -18.08
CA LEU A 1101 -8.40 2.18 -19.35
C LEU A 1101 -8.20 3.27 -20.39
N GLN A 1102 -7.08 3.27 -21.10
CA GLN A 1102 -6.82 4.23 -22.17
C GLN A 1102 -6.32 3.56 -23.45
N VAL A 1103 -6.72 4.13 -24.59
CA VAL A 1103 -6.34 3.65 -25.92
C VAL A 1103 -5.62 4.78 -26.64
N TYR A 1104 -4.40 4.53 -27.12
CA TYR A 1104 -3.59 5.54 -27.81
C TYR A 1104 -2.62 4.92 -28.82
N THR A 1105 -2.17 5.71 -29.78
CA THR A 1105 -1.25 5.26 -30.84
C THR A 1105 0.20 5.35 -30.38
N VAL A 1106 0.96 4.26 -30.49
CA VAL A 1106 2.39 4.17 -30.16
C VAL A 1106 3.21 4.04 -31.44
N GLN A 1107 4.32 4.78 -31.51
CA GLN A 1107 5.27 4.69 -32.64
C GLN A 1107 6.18 3.48 -32.47
N ASN A 1108 6.65 2.93 -33.59
CA ASN A 1108 7.59 1.81 -33.59
C ASN A 1108 8.89 2.20 -32.85
N VAL A 1109 9.35 1.34 -31.94
CA VAL A 1109 10.59 1.53 -31.16
C VAL A 1109 11.82 1.79 -32.04
N ALA A 1110 11.87 1.22 -33.25
CA ALA A 1110 12.95 1.46 -34.20
C ALA A 1110 12.95 2.91 -34.71
N PHE A 1111 11.76 3.50 -34.90
CA PHE A 1111 11.60 4.89 -35.29
C PHE A 1111 12.01 5.83 -34.16
N ASP A 1112 11.58 5.57 -32.92
CA ASP A 1112 12.00 6.36 -31.74
C ASP A 1112 13.53 6.35 -31.57
N ARG A 1113 14.17 5.18 -31.75
CA ARG A 1113 15.63 5.06 -31.74
C ARG A 1113 16.28 5.85 -32.88
N LEU A 1114 15.69 5.83 -34.08
CA LEU A 1114 16.20 6.59 -35.22
C LEU A 1114 16.08 8.10 -34.98
N VAL A 1115 14.96 8.58 -34.45
CA VAL A 1115 14.74 9.98 -34.08
C VAL A 1115 15.75 10.41 -33.02
N LEU A 1116 15.97 9.58 -32.00
CA LEU A 1116 16.97 9.85 -30.96
C LEU A 1116 18.39 9.93 -31.54
N LEU A 1117 18.78 8.98 -32.39
CA LEU A 1117 20.09 8.94 -33.03
C LEU A 1117 20.30 10.12 -33.99
N ALA A 1118 19.28 10.47 -34.77
CA ALA A 1118 19.30 11.65 -35.65
C ALA A 1118 19.44 12.94 -34.84
N GLY A 1119 18.71 13.06 -33.72
CA GLY A 1119 18.83 14.19 -32.79
C GLY A 1119 20.24 14.31 -32.20
N ILE A 1120 20.85 13.20 -31.77
CA ILE A 1120 22.22 13.16 -31.29
C ILE A 1120 23.21 13.57 -32.39
N ALA A 1121 23.07 13.02 -33.61
CA ALA A 1121 23.95 13.31 -34.74
C ALA A 1121 23.89 14.79 -35.17
N ILE A 1122 22.69 15.36 -35.28
CA ILE A 1122 22.49 16.78 -35.60
C ILE A 1122 23.13 17.66 -34.52
N THR A 1123 22.97 17.30 -33.25
CA THR A 1123 23.56 18.03 -32.13
C THR A 1123 25.09 18.01 -32.18
N ILE A 1124 25.70 16.86 -32.51
CA ILE A 1124 27.16 16.72 -32.67
C ILE A 1124 27.65 17.54 -33.87
N MET A 1125 26.98 17.43 -35.03
CA MET A 1125 27.36 18.18 -36.23
C MET A 1125 27.24 19.70 -36.01
N ALA A 1126 26.19 20.16 -35.35
CA ALA A 1126 26.02 21.57 -35.00
C ALA A 1126 27.13 22.05 -34.07
N TYR A 1127 27.48 21.26 -33.04
CA TYR A 1127 28.59 21.58 -32.14
C TYR A 1127 29.94 21.67 -32.89
N LEU A 1128 30.23 20.70 -33.76
CA LEU A 1128 31.46 20.71 -34.57
C LEU A 1128 31.52 21.90 -35.52
N ALA A 1129 30.42 22.22 -36.20
CA ALA A 1129 30.32 23.39 -37.07
C ALA A 1129 30.60 24.68 -36.30
N ILE A 1130 30.00 24.85 -35.11
CA ILE A 1130 30.24 26.02 -34.25
C ILE A 1130 31.72 26.13 -33.86
N VAL A 1131 32.35 25.03 -33.45
CA VAL A 1131 33.77 25.01 -33.07
C VAL A 1131 34.68 25.34 -34.25
N LEU A 1132 34.43 24.75 -35.42
CA LEU A 1132 35.22 24.99 -36.63
C LEU A 1132 35.05 26.42 -37.14
N THR A 1133 33.83 26.95 -37.16
CA THR A 1133 33.56 28.34 -37.55
C THR A 1133 34.23 29.31 -36.57
N ARG A 1134 34.18 29.05 -35.26
CA ARG A 1134 34.87 29.87 -34.26
C ARG A 1134 36.39 29.85 -34.44
N ALA A 1135 36.96 28.68 -34.73
CA ALA A 1135 38.39 28.54 -35.01
C ALA A 1135 38.80 29.26 -36.30
N TYR A 1136 37.98 29.18 -37.35
CA TYR A 1136 38.20 29.87 -38.62
C TYR A 1136 38.14 31.39 -38.44
N ILE A 1137 37.12 31.91 -37.75
CA ILE A 1137 36.98 33.35 -37.44
C ILE A 1137 38.17 33.84 -36.61
N ALA A 1138 38.57 33.11 -35.56
CA ALA A 1138 39.72 33.49 -34.74
C ALA A 1138 41.05 33.49 -35.51
N LYS A 1139 41.18 32.63 -36.54
CA LYS A 1139 42.35 32.59 -37.41
C LYS A 1139 42.33 33.68 -38.49
N ALA A 1140 41.16 34.04 -38.99
CA ALA A 1140 40.97 35.14 -39.94
C ALA A 1140 41.24 36.50 -39.28
N LEU A 1141 40.76 36.71 -38.04
CA LEU A 1141 41.00 37.94 -37.27
C LEU A 1141 42.44 38.10 -36.75
N LYS A 1142 43.25 37.05 -36.77
CA LYS A 1142 44.69 37.12 -36.46
C LYS A 1142 45.57 37.50 -37.66
N ARG A 1143 44.96 37.69 -38.84
CA ARG A 1143 45.68 37.93 -40.10
C ARG A 1143 45.47 39.34 -40.68
N ASP A 1144 44.71 40.17 -39.98
CA ASP A 1144 44.69 41.63 -40.09
C ASP A 1144 45.40 42.21 -38.86
#